data_AF-A0A3M1RM51-F1
#
_entry.id   AF-A0A3M1RM51-F1
#
_cell.length_a   1.000
_cell.length_b   1.000
_cell.length_c   1.000
_cell.angle_alpha   90.00
_cell.angle_beta   90.00
_cell.angle_gamma   90.00
#
_symmetry.space_group_name_H-M   'P 1'
#
loop_
_entity.id
_entity.type
_entity.pdbx_description
1 polymer ?
#
loop_
_entity_poly.entity_id
_entity_poly.type
_entity_poly.pdbx_seq_one_letter_code
_entity_poly.pdbx_strand_id
1 'polypeptide(L)'
;MLRVGCRYGTPLLFGLLLAVASSISSGRYRVLMADEPYPIVDTGQVRCYDDRVEIAYPKPGERFFGQDAQYRGHTPSYRDNGDGTITDLVTGLMWQKDPGEKKTYAEAVAGAAECRLGGYDDWRLPTIKELYSLILFSGEDVDPMATGGDLHPFIADCFAFQYGDVQKGERIIDSQFATATEYTSTTMNGAATVFGVNFADGRIKGYPRDRGPRGPKMFYVLYCRGNPDYGKNDFHDNGDGTITDRATGLMWAKIDSGHLKAGPNKDGRMNWEQALKWVEDLEYAGYDDWRLPNAKELQSLVDYTRSPDATNSPAIDPLFECTPIRDPLGRVDYGFYWTSTTHKRQGDGSAAVYIAFGRGGGWMPDRTGTYRYLDVHGAGCQRSDPKSGDPSRFPHGRGPQGDVIGIYNFVRPVRGGKAEPATEGPPLEEVKPRSRRPGAEAGFAPGPMPGGRPGGGIGPGIAPGFDPRGFGPPPGAPMPRGNAQPMPPSNPQAFLERLDRNGDGVISRDEFRGPPAAFGRFDADGDGSLDADEIRALLESRRTRGEAPQGPVSPGRRAVPLRAPAAAENPAKRRETAEASNAASVAKTPSGETPAPRTEATFASLAREIDATAPLPKKPSPDTPPNFVFVLIDDLGW
;
A
#
# COMPACT_ATOMS: atom_id res chain seq x y z
N MET A 1 7.48 -73.64 29.16
CA MET A 1 6.06 -73.97 29.35
C MET A 1 5.31 -72.65 29.35
N LEU A 2 4.17 -72.44 28.70
CA LEU A 2 3.32 -73.34 27.90
C LEU A 2 3.50 -73.13 26.37
N ARG A 3 2.58 -73.66 25.55
CA ARG A 3 2.49 -73.51 24.08
C ARG A 3 1.05 -73.16 23.69
N VAL A 4 0.80 -72.97 22.38
CA VAL A 4 -0.51 -72.69 21.74
C VAL A 4 -0.91 -71.19 21.80
N GLY A 5 -1.32 -70.55 20.70
CA GLY A 5 -1.47 -71.06 19.33
C GLY A 5 -1.45 -69.98 18.25
N CYS A 6 -1.20 -70.38 16.99
CA CYS A 6 -1.06 -69.50 15.84
C CYS A 6 -2.30 -69.56 14.93
N ARG A 7 -2.73 -68.40 14.40
CA ARG A 7 -3.47 -68.31 13.13
C ARG A 7 -2.99 -67.08 12.32
N TYR A 8 -2.59 -67.38 11.09
CA TYR A 8 -2.28 -66.55 9.91
C TYR A 8 -2.84 -65.12 9.84
N GLY A 9 -2.08 -64.19 9.25
CA GLY A 9 -2.58 -62.84 8.93
C GLY A 9 -1.78 -61.97 7.96
N THR A 10 -0.45 -61.79 8.15
CA THR A 10 0.25 -60.62 7.59
C THR A 10 1.59 -60.87 6.85
N PRO A 11 1.56 -61.36 5.59
CA PRO A 11 2.64 -61.15 4.62
C PRO A 11 2.50 -59.82 3.86
N LEU A 12 1.27 -59.41 3.53
CA LEU A 12 1.00 -58.29 2.62
C LEU A 12 1.54 -56.94 3.14
N LEU A 13 1.38 -56.65 4.43
CA LEU A 13 1.71 -55.33 4.97
C LEU A 13 3.21 -55.01 4.87
N PHE A 14 4.07 -56.02 5.08
CA PHE A 14 5.52 -55.88 4.93
C PHE A 14 5.96 -55.79 3.46
N GLY A 15 5.28 -56.54 2.57
CA GLY A 15 5.49 -56.44 1.13
C GLY A 15 5.12 -55.06 0.57
N LEU A 16 4.03 -54.47 1.03
CA LEU A 16 3.56 -53.15 0.59
C LEU A 16 4.54 -52.03 1.01
N LEU A 17 5.04 -52.06 2.25
CA LEU A 17 6.05 -51.13 2.75
C LEU A 17 7.37 -51.20 1.95
N LEU A 18 7.82 -52.42 1.62
CA LEU A 18 9.02 -52.62 0.78
C LEU A 18 8.79 -52.16 -0.67
N ALA A 19 7.61 -52.40 -1.25
CA ALA A 19 7.27 -51.93 -2.60
C ALA A 19 7.26 -50.40 -2.70
N VAL A 20 6.68 -49.71 -1.71
CA VAL A 20 6.70 -48.23 -1.63
C VAL A 20 8.14 -47.71 -1.52
N ALA A 21 8.95 -48.28 -0.63
CA ALA A 21 10.35 -47.89 -0.46
C ALA A 21 11.20 -48.08 -1.74
N SER A 22 11.02 -49.21 -2.45
CA SER A 22 11.70 -49.45 -3.73
C SER A 22 11.21 -48.54 -4.85
N SER A 23 9.92 -48.22 -4.92
CA SER A 23 9.38 -47.27 -5.89
C SER A 23 9.94 -45.86 -5.70
N ILE A 24 10.05 -45.38 -4.46
CA ILE A 24 10.67 -44.08 -4.12
C ILE A 24 12.13 -44.05 -4.61
N SER A 25 12.91 -45.10 -4.36
CA SER A 25 14.31 -45.20 -4.83
C SER A 25 14.48 -45.31 -6.35
N SER A 26 13.40 -45.53 -7.12
CA SER A 26 13.42 -45.68 -8.58
C SER A 26 13.11 -44.39 -9.35
N GLY A 27 12.78 -43.29 -8.66
CA GLY A 27 12.49 -42.00 -9.27
C GLY A 27 11.18 -41.91 -10.07
N ARG A 28 10.34 -42.96 -10.05
CA ARG A 28 9.09 -43.03 -10.84
C ARG A 28 7.87 -42.38 -10.19
N TYR A 29 7.96 -42.02 -8.91
CA TYR A 29 6.90 -41.33 -8.19
C TYR A 29 7.50 -40.18 -7.39
N ARG A 30 7.32 -38.94 -7.87
CA ARG A 30 7.39 -37.78 -6.98
C ARG A 30 6.12 -37.78 -6.14
N VAL A 31 6.26 -37.70 -4.82
CA VAL A 31 5.20 -37.12 -4.00
C VAL A 31 5.18 -35.63 -4.34
N LEU A 32 4.29 -35.25 -5.24
CA LEU A 32 3.93 -33.84 -5.40
C LEU A 32 3.14 -33.45 -4.14
N MET A 33 3.86 -32.88 -3.17
CA MET A 33 3.21 -31.98 -2.22
C MET A 33 2.48 -30.94 -3.04
N ALA A 34 1.21 -30.66 -2.70
CA ALA A 34 0.34 -29.83 -3.54
C ALA A 34 1.04 -28.52 -3.88
N ASP A 35 1.28 -28.28 -5.18
CA ASP A 35 1.78 -27.00 -5.65
C ASP A 35 0.73 -25.94 -5.29
N GLU A 36 1.14 -24.94 -4.49
CA GLU A 36 0.26 -23.83 -4.09
C GLU A 36 -0.35 -23.21 -5.35
N PRO A 37 -1.70 -23.08 -5.46
CA PRO A 37 -2.33 -22.55 -6.66
C PRO A 37 -2.03 -21.06 -6.87
N TYR A 38 -1.65 -20.35 -5.81
CA TYR A 38 -1.18 -18.96 -5.82
C TYR A 38 0.20 -18.84 -5.14
N PRO A 39 1.27 -19.39 -5.75
CA PRO A 39 2.62 -19.35 -5.17
C PRO A 39 3.19 -17.94 -5.35
N ILE A 40 3.35 -17.20 -4.26
CA ILE A 40 3.74 -15.78 -4.34
C ILE A 40 5.22 -15.68 -4.76
N VAL A 41 5.45 -15.18 -5.97
CA VAL A 41 6.78 -14.82 -6.47
C VAL A 41 7.45 -13.86 -5.50
N ASP A 42 8.72 -14.09 -5.19
CA ASP A 42 9.57 -13.20 -4.40
C ASP A 42 9.69 -11.80 -5.06
N THR A 43 10.02 -10.77 -4.28
CA THR A 43 10.14 -9.39 -4.81
C THR A 43 11.41 -9.15 -5.62
N GLY A 44 12.41 -10.02 -5.52
CA GLY A 44 13.76 -9.82 -6.07
C GLY A 44 14.60 -8.81 -5.29
N GLN A 45 14.13 -8.31 -4.14
CA GLN A 45 14.89 -7.37 -3.33
C GLN A 45 15.93 -8.10 -2.48
N VAL A 46 17.22 -7.86 -2.73
CA VAL A 46 18.34 -8.56 -2.04
C VAL A 46 19.26 -7.60 -1.29
N ARG A 47 18.79 -6.39 -0.95
CA ARG A 47 19.57 -5.36 -0.24
C ARG A 47 18.77 -4.76 0.90
N CYS A 48 19.42 -4.59 2.05
CA CYS A 48 18.85 -3.90 3.21
C CYS A 48 19.17 -2.40 3.16
N TYR A 49 18.27 -1.60 3.70
CA TYR A 49 18.38 -0.13 3.74
C TYR A 49 17.98 0.38 5.13
N ASP A 50 18.61 1.47 5.58
CA ASP A 50 18.08 2.24 6.72
C ASP A 50 16.96 3.19 6.25
N ASP A 51 16.77 4.31 6.94
CA ASP A 51 15.89 5.41 6.52
C ASP A 51 16.28 6.08 5.19
N ARG A 52 17.44 5.74 4.57
CA ARG A 52 17.94 6.38 3.36
C ARG A 52 18.97 5.61 2.52
N VAL A 53 19.97 4.97 3.12
CA VAL A 53 21.13 4.38 2.42
C VAL A 53 21.15 2.86 2.57
N GLU A 54 21.90 2.20 1.70
CA GLU A 54 22.13 0.75 1.82
C GLU A 54 22.92 0.45 3.10
N ILE A 55 22.52 -0.62 3.79
CA ILE A 55 23.21 -1.14 4.97
C ILE A 55 23.51 -2.64 4.78
N ALA A 56 24.57 -3.11 5.45
CA ALA A 56 24.77 -4.54 5.60
C ALA A 56 23.56 -5.15 6.33
N TYR A 57 23.27 -6.42 6.09
CA TYR A 57 22.11 -7.10 6.69
C TYR A 57 22.15 -6.95 8.22
N PRO A 58 21.17 -6.26 8.84
CA PRO A 58 21.11 -6.13 10.29
C PRO A 58 20.80 -7.49 10.93
N LYS A 59 21.28 -7.70 12.15
CA LYS A 59 21.06 -8.93 12.92
C LYS A 59 19.75 -8.86 13.71
N PRO A 60 19.21 -10.00 14.19
CA PRO A 60 18.07 -10.00 15.12
C PRO A 60 18.29 -9.05 16.30
N GLY A 61 17.34 -8.13 16.50
CA GLY A 61 17.40 -7.09 17.53
C GLY A 61 18.17 -5.81 17.16
N GLU A 62 18.89 -5.76 16.03
CA GLU A 62 19.46 -4.52 15.50
C GLU A 62 18.39 -3.65 14.80
N ARG A 63 18.68 -2.35 14.60
CA ARG A 63 17.75 -1.43 13.92
C ARG A 63 17.52 -1.87 12.46
N PHE A 64 16.28 -1.73 11.99
CA PHE A 64 15.85 -2.14 10.64
C PHE A 64 16.01 -3.65 10.33
N PHE A 65 16.06 -4.53 11.34
CA PHE A 65 15.88 -5.97 11.16
C PHE A 65 14.47 -6.29 10.63
N GLY A 66 14.32 -7.41 9.89
CA GLY A 66 13.03 -7.90 9.37
C GLY A 66 12.66 -7.41 7.97
N GLN A 67 13.63 -6.93 7.19
CA GLN A 67 13.39 -6.42 5.83
C GLN A 67 13.09 -7.53 4.82
N ASP A 68 12.46 -7.17 3.70
CA ASP A 68 12.11 -8.07 2.59
C ASP A 68 13.31 -8.90 2.12
N ALA A 69 14.47 -8.25 1.97
CA ALA A 69 15.74 -8.88 1.63
C ALA A 69 16.23 -9.97 2.63
N GLN A 70 15.69 -9.99 3.84
CA GLN A 70 15.99 -10.97 4.89
C GLN A 70 15.02 -12.17 4.90
N TYR A 71 14.02 -12.21 4.01
CA TYR A 71 13.07 -13.32 3.88
C TYR A 71 12.88 -13.74 2.42
N ARG A 72 13.58 -14.79 1.99
CA ARG A 72 13.55 -15.28 0.60
C ARG A 72 12.33 -16.16 0.36
N GLY A 73 11.48 -15.76 -0.56
CA GLY A 73 10.34 -16.54 -1.04
C GLY A 73 10.64 -17.32 -2.33
N HIS A 74 9.61 -17.52 -3.16
CA HIS A 74 9.76 -18.18 -4.45
C HIS A 74 10.57 -17.32 -5.43
N THR A 75 11.89 -17.53 -5.50
CA THR A 75 12.82 -16.78 -6.35
C THR A 75 12.30 -16.67 -7.79
N PRO A 76 12.25 -15.47 -8.42
CA PRO A 76 11.66 -15.30 -9.74
C PRO A 76 12.39 -16.15 -10.79
N SER A 77 11.65 -16.93 -11.57
CA SER A 77 12.24 -17.90 -12.49
C SER A 77 11.47 -17.93 -13.80
N TYR A 78 12.13 -17.55 -14.89
CA TYR A 78 11.52 -17.36 -16.21
C TYR A 78 12.23 -18.19 -17.27
N ARG A 79 11.47 -18.75 -18.20
CA ARG A 79 11.97 -19.44 -19.40
C ARG A 79 11.44 -18.77 -20.65
N ASP A 80 12.33 -18.23 -21.48
CA ASP A 80 12.03 -17.90 -22.86
C ASP A 80 11.78 -19.20 -23.65
N ASN A 81 10.63 -19.31 -24.31
CA ASN A 81 10.26 -20.50 -25.08
C ASN A 81 10.72 -20.40 -26.55
N GLY A 82 11.28 -19.26 -26.99
CA GLY A 82 11.80 -19.05 -28.36
C GLY A 82 10.73 -18.76 -29.42
N ASP A 83 9.45 -18.72 -29.05
CA ASP A 83 8.27 -18.49 -29.89
C ASP A 83 7.64 -17.09 -29.69
N GLY A 84 8.29 -16.24 -28.89
CA GLY A 84 7.75 -14.95 -28.44
C GLY A 84 7.00 -15.02 -27.09
N THR A 85 6.95 -16.18 -26.43
CA THR A 85 6.36 -16.33 -25.08
C THR A 85 7.42 -16.57 -23.99
N ILE A 86 7.13 -16.10 -22.78
CA ILE A 86 7.88 -16.40 -21.56
C ILE A 86 7.03 -17.28 -20.65
N THR A 87 7.56 -18.39 -20.15
CA THR A 87 6.92 -19.13 -19.04
C THR A 87 7.48 -18.64 -17.72
N ASP A 88 6.61 -18.27 -16.80
CA ASP A 88 6.93 -18.08 -15.38
C ASP A 88 6.85 -19.44 -14.68
N LEU A 89 8.00 -19.90 -14.18
CA LEU A 89 8.17 -21.23 -13.57
C LEU A 89 7.79 -21.25 -12.08
N VAL A 90 7.48 -20.10 -11.49
CA VAL A 90 6.87 -20.02 -10.15
C VAL A 90 5.36 -20.07 -10.28
N THR A 91 4.77 -19.16 -11.06
CA THR A 91 3.31 -18.99 -11.08
C THR A 91 2.57 -19.97 -11.99
N GLY A 92 3.27 -20.65 -12.90
CA GLY A 92 2.66 -21.48 -13.93
C GLY A 92 1.91 -20.67 -15.01
N LEU A 93 2.11 -19.35 -15.03
CA LEU A 93 1.62 -18.48 -16.09
C LEU A 93 2.59 -18.48 -17.29
N MET A 94 2.03 -18.30 -18.48
CA MET A 94 2.79 -18.02 -19.70
C MET A 94 2.35 -16.66 -20.24
N TRP A 95 3.32 -15.86 -20.65
CA TRP A 95 3.18 -14.44 -20.96
C TRP A 95 3.63 -14.14 -22.39
N GLN A 96 3.10 -13.08 -22.98
CA GLN A 96 3.77 -12.44 -24.12
C GLN A 96 5.14 -11.90 -23.69
N LYS A 97 6.16 -12.01 -24.55
CA LYS A 97 7.49 -11.45 -24.29
C LYS A 97 7.57 -9.94 -24.54
N ASP A 98 6.81 -9.44 -25.51
CA ASP A 98 6.84 -8.04 -25.97
C ASP A 98 5.41 -7.46 -25.96
N PRO A 99 5.17 -6.30 -25.32
CA PRO A 99 3.85 -5.67 -25.30
C PRO A 99 3.48 -4.95 -26.61
N GLY A 100 4.44 -4.71 -27.50
CA GLY A 100 4.25 -3.97 -28.74
C GLY A 100 3.84 -2.51 -28.54
N GLU A 101 3.10 -1.97 -29.52
CA GLU A 101 2.58 -0.60 -29.48
C GLU A 101 1.42 -0.43 -28.49
N LYS A 102 1.27 0.78 -27.94
CA LYS A 102 0.23 1.08 -26.94
C LYS A 102 -1.17 1.03 -27.55
N LYS A 103 -2.13 0.47 -26.80
CA LYS A 103 -3.54 0.27 -27.18
C LYS A 103 -4.48 1.05 -26.27
N THR A 104 -5.69 1.38 -26.74
CA THR A 104 -6.79 1.76 -25.83
C THR A 104 -7.24 0.57 -25.00
N TYR A 105 -7.97 0.81 -23.91
CA TYR A 105 -8.48 -0.28 -23.07
C TYR A 105 -9.42 -1.25 -23.83
N ALA A 106 -10.25 -0.74 -24.75
CA ALA A 106 -11.13 -1.57 -25.56
C ALA A 106 -10.36 -2.50 -26.51
N GLU A 107 -9.29 -1.99 -27.14
CA GLU A 107 -8.39 -2.78 -28.00
C GLU A 107 -7.54 -3.79 -27.19
N ALA A 108 -7.22 -3.47 -25.94
CA ALA A 108 -6.55 -4.39 -25.01
C ALA A 108 -7.46 -5.56 -24.59
N VAL A 109 -8.75 -5.30 -24.33
CA VAL A 109 -9.72 -6.35 -24.01
C VAL A 109 -10.04 -7.21 -25.24
N ALA A 110 -10.33 -6.60 -26.39
CA ALA A 110 -10.67 -7.32 -27.61
C ALA A 110 -9.51 -8.17 -28.15
N GLY A 111 -8.31 -7.59 -28.21
CA GLY A 111 -7.13 -8.23 -28.80
C GLY A 111 -6.58 -9.42 -28.00
N ALA A 112 -7.09 -9.71 -26.80
CA ALA A 112 -6.73 -10.91 -26.05
C ALA A 112 -7.30 -12.17 -26.74
N ALA A 113 -8.60 -12.15 -27.08
CA ALA A 113 -9.29 -13.24 -27.77
C ALA A 113 -8.78 -13.46 -29.22
N GLU A 114 -8.14 -12.44 -29.81
CA GLU A 114 -7.50 -12.48 -31.13
C GLU A 114 -6.03 -12.96 -31.09
N CYS A 115 -5.39 -12.98 -29.91
CA CYS A 115 -3.98 -13.34 -29.78
C CYS A 115 -3.73 -14.80 -30.15
N ARG A 116 -2.75 -15.08 -31.03
CA ARG A 116 -2.34 -16.45 -31.43
C ARG A 116 -0.84 -16.71 -31.23
N LEU A 117 -0.23 -15.99 -30.28
CA LEU A 117 1.20 -16.11 -29.97
C LEU A 117 1.52 -17.50 -29.39
N GLY A 118 2.68 -18.07 -29.75
CA GLY A 118 3.05 -19.44 -29.42
C GLY A 118 2.16 -20.54 -30.03
N GLY A 119 1.18 -20.17 -30.89
CA GLY A 119 0.17 -21.09 -31.42
C GLY A 119 -1.02 -21.34 -30.49
N TYR A 120 -1.12 -20.64 -29.37
CA TYR A 120 -2.21 -20.78 -28.39
C TYR A 120 -3.34 -19.77 -28.59
N ASP A 121 -4.57 -20.10 -28.21
CA ASP A 121 -5.78 -19.28 -28.40
C ASP A 121 -6.55 -18.93 -27.12
N ASP A 122 -6.09 -19.40 -25.96
CA ASP A 122 -6.60 -19.19 -24.60
C ASP A 122 -5.98 -17.97 -23.87
N TRP A 123 -5.49 -16.99 -24.63
CA TRP A 123 -4.89 -15.77 -24.09
C TRP A 123 -5.94 -14.83 -23.44
N ARG A 124 -5.59 -14.27 -22.28
CA ARG A 124 -6.40 -13.30 -21.53
C ARG A 124 -5.63 -12.02 -21.22
N LEU A 125 -6.35 -10.92 -21.03
CA LEU A 125 -5.81 -9.75 -20.34
C LEU A 125 -5.65 -10.12 -18.84
N PRO A 126 -4.47 -9.97 -18.24
CA PRO A 126 -4.19 -10.41 -16.87
C PRO A 126 -5.00 -9.59 -15.86
N THR A 127 -5.35 -10.18 -14.72
CA THR A 127 -5.72 -9.43 -13.52
C THR A 127 -4.53 -8.65 -12.96
N ILE A 128 -4.79 -7.70 -12.05
CA ILE A 128 -3.72 -6.96 -11.38
C ILE A 128 -2.83 -7.84 -10.49
N LYS A 129 -3.36 -8.91 -9.87
CA LYS A 129 -2.55 -9.87 -9.10
C LYS A 129 -1.60 -10.66 -10.01
N GLU A 130 -2.05 -11.08 -11.19
CA GLU A 130 -1.20 -11.72 -12.20
C GLU A 130 -0.13 -10.75 -12.73
N LEU A 131 -0.49 -9.56 -13.21
CA LEU A 131 0.51 -8.63 -13.77
C LEU A 131 1.52 -8.13 -12.73
N TYR A 132 1.12 -8.05 -11.46
CA TYR A 132 2.01 -7.70 -10.36
C TYR A 132 2.95 -8.83 -9.93
N SER A 133 2.74 -10.10 -10.35
CA SER A 133 3.73 -11.17 -10.12
C SER A 133 5.08 -10.86 -10.75
N LEU A 134 5.05 -10.19 -11.92
CA LEU A 134 6.23 -9.81 -12.71
C LEU A 134 7.03 -8.65 -12.11
N ILE A 135 6.51 -7.92 -11.11
CA ILE A 135 7.21 -6.75 -10.57
C ILE A 135 8.46 -7.17 -9.79
N LEU A 136 9.59 -6.51 -10.03
CA LEU A 136 10.84 -6.76 -9.32
C LEU A 136 11.35 -5.50 -8.62
N PHE A 137 11.42 -5.54 -7.29
CA PHE A 137 11.95 -4.47 -6.43
C PHE A 137 13.49 -4.49 -6.30
N SER A 138 14.16 -5.16 -7.25
CA SER A 138 15.52 -4.86 -7.69
C SER A 138 15.59 -3.65 -8.64
N GLY A 139 14.47 -3.27 -9.29
CA GLY A 139 14.35 -2.08 -10.12
C GLY A 139 14.38 -0.77 -9.32
N GLU A 140 14.44 0.37 -10.02
CA GLU A 140 14.65 1.68 -9.41
C GLU A 140 13.68 2.77 -9.92
N ASP A 141 13.06 3.50 -9.00
CA ASP A 141 12.15 4.59 -9.29
C ASP A 141 12.91 5.76 -9.93
N VAL A 142 12.44 6.18 -11.10
CA VAL A 142 13.14 7.15 -11.94
C VAL A 142 12.76 8.60 -11.61
N ASP A 143 13.34 9.57 -12.31
CA ASP A 143 12.73 10.90 -12.34
C ASP A 143 11.67 11.00 -13.44
N PRO A 144 10.42 11.39 -13.13
CA PRO A 144 9.41 11.66 -14.16
C PRO A 144 9.84 12.70 -15.21
N MET A 145 10.84 13.53 -14.90
CA MET A 145 11.40 14.54 -15.80
C MET A 145 12.78 14.18 -16.37
N ALA A 146 13.30 12.98 -16.12
CA ALA A 146 14.55 12.54 -16.75
C ALA A 146 14.35 12.24 -18.24
N THR A 147 15.35 12.58 -19.04
CA THR A 147 15.35 12.42 -20.51
C THR A 147 16.25 11.27 -20.99
N GLY A 148 16.50 10.30 -20.10
CA GLY A 148 17.48 9.23 -20.28
C GLY A 148 18.41 9.09 -19.06
N GLY A 149 19.20 8.01 -19.03
CA GLY A 149 20.12 7.67 -17.94
C GLY A 149 20.45 6.19 -17.95
N ASP A 150 21.11 5.73 -16.89
CA ASP A 150 21.10 4.32 -16.49
C ASP A 150 19.76 4.11 -15.75
N LEU A 151 18.85 3.32 -16.33
CA LEU A 151 17.45 3.20 -15.88
C LEU A 151 17.09 1.72 -15.74
N HIS A 152 16.73 1.30 -14.53
CA HIS A 152 16.48 -0.09 -14.16
C HIS A 152 14.99 -0.33 -13.94
N PRO A 153 14.25 -0.93 -14.88
CA PRO A 153 12.81 -1.12 -14.75
C PRO A 153 12.49 -2.22 -13.72
N PHE A 154 11.28 -2.18 -13.17
CA PHE A 154 10.82 -3.15 -12.18
C PHE A 154 10.31 -4.45 -12.82
N ILE A 155 10.99 -4.98 -13.85
CA ILE A 155 10.63 -6.21 -14.57
C ILE A 155 11.90 -6.91 -15.06
N ALA A 156 11.88 -8.24 -15.22
CA ALA A 156 13.05 -9.01 -15.65
C ALA A 156 13.44 -8.77 -17.12
N ASP A 157 14.74 -8.75 -17.41
CA ASP A 157 15.35 -8.51 -18.74
C ASP A 157 14.89 -9.50 -19.85
N CYS A 158 14.24 -10.62 -19.48
CA CYS A 158 13.64 -11.52 -20.44
C CYS A 158 12.38 -10.95 -21.12
N PHE A 159 11.74 -9.92 -20.55
CA PHE A 159 10.63 -9.19 -21.15
C PHE A 159 11.14 -7.96 -21.91
N ALA A 160 10.57 -7.68 -23.09
CA ALA A 160 10.83 -6.43 -23.77
C ALA A 160 10.09 -5.29 -23.04
N PHE A 161 10.83 -4.26 -22.64
CA PHE A 161 10.32 -3.12 -21.90
C PHE A 161 10.62 -1.80 -22.62
N GLN A 162 9.72 -0.82 -22.49
CA GLN A 162 9.84 0.50 -23.10
C GLN A 162 9.49 1.58 -22.07
N TYR A 163 10.37 2.56 -21.89
CA TYR A 163 10.03 3.82 -21.22
C TYR A 163 9.21 4.72 -22.16
N GLY A 164 8.46 5.68 -21.61
CA GLY A 164 7.69 6.63 -22.42
C GLY A 164 8.56 7.53 -23.31
N ASP A 165 8.06 7.80 -24.51
CA ASP A 165 8.79 8.47 -25.58
C ASP A 165 8.80 10.01 -25.42
N VAL A 166 9.93 10.53 -24.93
CA VAL A 166 10.16 11.97 -24.74
C VAL A 166 10.14 12.78 -26.03
N GLN A 167 10.36 12.17 -27.20
CA GLN A 167 10.27 12.85 -28.50
C GLN A 167 8.81 13.03 -28.93
N LYS A 168 7.92 12.11 -28.51
CA LYS A 168 6.45 12.24 -28.60
C LYS A 168 5.85 13.07 -27.45
N GLY A 169 6.68 13.75 -26.66
CA GLY A 169 6.26 14.57 -25.52
C GLY A 169 5.70 13.76 -24.35
N GLU A 170 6.04 12.48 -24.24
CA GLU A 170 5.80 11.68 -23.05
C GLU A 170 6.87 11.93 -21.97
N ARG A 171 6.57 11.52 -20.74
CA ARG A 171 7.57 11.31 -19.68
C ARG A 171 8.06 9.88 -19.77
N ILE A 172 9.27 9.59 -19.29
CA ILE A 172 9.75 8.19 -19.25
C ILE A 172 8.85 7.27 -18.41
N ILE A 173 8.13 7.81 -17.41
CA ILE A 173 7.13 7.08 -16.62
C ILE A 173 5.76 6.89 -17.32
N ASP A 174 5.56 7.33 -18.57
CA ASP A 174 4.29 7.15 -19.30
C ASP A 174 4.14 5.72 -19.90
N SER A 175 4.64 4.72 -19.17
CA SER A 175 4.68 3.29 -19.52
C SER A 175 3.68 2.47 -18.67
N GLN A 176 2.41 2.83 -18.72
CA GLN A 176 1.35 2.12 -17.99
C GLN A 176 0.93 0.84 -18.71
N PHE A 177 0.89 -0.28 -17.99
CA PHE A 177 0.38 -1.56 -18.49
C PHE A 177 -1.05 -1.80 -17.99
N ALA A 178 -1.96 -2.22 -18.87
CA ALA A 178 -3.36 -2.47 -18.54
C ALA A 178 -3.59 -3.87 -17.90
N THR A 179 -4.66 -4.01 -17.13
CA THR A 179 -5.15 -5.27 -16.56
C THR A 179 -6.67 -5.38 -16.73
N ALA A 180 -7.24 -6.57 -16.59
CA ALA A 180 -8.68 -6.79 -16.56
C ALA A 180 -9.35 -6.32 -15.25
N THR A 181 -8.57 -5.82 -14.27
CA THR A 181 -9.10 -5.41 -12.95
C THR A 181 -9.52 -3.94 -12.97
N GLU A 182 -10.77 -3.70 -13.33
CA GLU A 182 -11.41 -2.39 -13.16
C GLU A 182 -11.62 -2.06 -11.66
N TYR A 183 -11.55 -0.77 -11.32
CA TYR A 183 -11.87 -0.29 -9.97
C TYR A 183 -13.39 -0.18 -9.82
N THR A 184 -13.93 -0.62 -8.67
CA THR A 184 -15.36 -0.59 -8.38
C THR A 184 -15.94 0.80 -8.11
N SER A 185 -15.09 1.83 -8.13
CA SER A 185 -15.46 3.24 -8.01
C SER A 185 -14.71 4.07 -9.07
N THR A 186 -14.74 5.39 -8.96
CA THR A 186 -14.08 6.33 -9.88
C THR A 186 -12.94 7.08 -9.20
N THR A 187 -11.91 7.45 -9.97
CA THR A 187 -10.87 8.39 -9.54
C THR A 187 -11.11 9.76 -10.16
N MET A 188 -10.38 10.79 -9.70
CA MET A 188 -10.08 12.04 -10.43
C MET A 188 -11.21 12.59 -11.32
N ASN A 189 -12.18 13.28 -10.72
CA ASN A 189 -13.33 13.91 -11.40
C ASN A 189 -14.36 12.92 -12.00
N GLY A 190 -14.49 11.71 -11.44
CA GLY A 190 -15.51 10.75 -11.85
C GLY A 190 -15.11 9.86 -13.02
N ALA A 191 -13.81 9.66 -13.24
CA ALA A 191 -13.32 8.80 -14.31
C ALA A 191 -13.51 7.31 -13.96
N ALA A 192 -14.16 6.55 -14.85
CA ALA A 192 -14.07 5.10 -14.87
C ALA A 192 -12.58 4.70 -14.88
N THR A 193 -12.20 3.74 -14.03
CA THR A 193 -10.81 3.53 -13.63
C THR A 193 -10.44 2.06 -13.75
N VAL A 194 -9.24 1.77 -14.26
CA VAL A 194 -8.65 0.43 -14.29
C VAL A 194 -7.32 0.41 -13.55
N PHE A 195 -7.05 -0.65 -12.79
CA PHE A 195 -5.73 -0.83 -12.18
C PHE A 195 -4.72 -1.25 -13.23
N GLY A 196 -3.52 -0.68 -13.14
CA GLY A 196 -2.39 -1.08 -13.97
C GLY A 196 -1.08 -1.02 -13.19
N VAL A 197 -0.09 -1.76 -13.68
CA VAL A 197 1.29 -1.71 -13.19
C VAL A 197 2.08 -0.73 -14.05
N ASN A 198 3.00 0.01 -13.43
CA ASN A 198 3.99 0.82 -14.15
C ASN A 198 5.40 0.34 -13.84
N PHE A 199 5.95 -0.53 -14.69
CA PHE A 199 7.31 -1.04 -14.50
C PHE A 199 8.40 0.03 -14.68
N ALA A 200 8.06 1.25 -15.16
CA ALA A 200 8.96 2.40 -15.11
C ALA A 200 9.05 3.08 -13.72
N ASP A 201 8.10 2.86 -12.80
CA ASP A 201 8.05 3.57 -11.51
C ASP A 201 7.59 2.70 -10.31
N GLY A 202 7.49 1.38 -10.49
CA GLY A 202 7.41 0.39 -9.40
C GLY A 202 6.11 0.39 -8.59
N ARG A 203 4.96 0.70 -9.22
CA ARG A 203 3.69 0.96 -8.54
C ARG A 203 2.45 0.40 -9.25
N ILE A 204 1.45 -0.02 -8.48
CA ILE A 204 0.05 -0.20 -8.93
C ILE A 204 -0.69 1.13 -8.83
N LYS A 205 -1.41 1.52 -9.88
CA LYS A 205 -2.25 2.74 -9.88
C LYS A 205 -3.57 2.49 -10.58
N GLY A 206 -4.65 3.07 -10.05
CA GLY A 206 -5.88 3.30 -10.79
C GLY A 206 -5.65 4.38 -11.85
N TYR A 207 -5.88 4.04 -13.11
CA TYR A 207 -5.78 4.96 -14.25
C TYR A 207 -7.16 5.24 -14.84
N PRO A 208 -7.48 6.49 -15.22
CA PRO A 208 -8.64 6.79 -16.06
C PRO A 208 -8.64 5.93 -17.33
N ARG A 209 -9.64 5.05 -17.45
CA ARG A 209 -9.70 3.95 -18.41
C ARG A 209 -9.82 4.44 -19.86
N ASP A 210 -10.60 5.50 -20.08
CA ASP A 210 -11.08 5.90 -21.41
C ASP A 210 -10.38 7.14 -21.98
N ARG A 211 -9.95 8.09 -21.13
CA ARG A 211 -9.34 9.37 -21.55
C ARG A 211 -8.14 9.75 -20.69
N GLY A 212 -7.06 10.15 -21.35
CA GLY A 212 -5.89 10.78 -20.72
C GLY A 212 -5.77 12.27 -21.06
N PRO A 213 -4.73 12.97 -20.55
CA PRO A 213 -4.54 14.41 -20.80
C PRO A 213 -4.33 14.81 -22.27
N ARG A 214 -3.99 13.85 -23.14
CA ARG A 214 -3.64 14.06 -24.55
C ARG A 214 -4.61 13.42 -25.56
N GLY A 215 -5.73 12.83 -25.11
CA GLY A 215 -6.69 12.14 -25.98
C GLY A 215 -7.30 10.91 -25.32
N PRO A 216 -7.61 9.83 -26.08
CA PRO A 216 -7.88 8.51 -25.52
C PRO A 216 -6.77 8.07 -24.55
N LYS A 217 -7.09 7.28 -23.53
CA LYS A 217 -6.04 6.67 -22.71
C LYS A 217 -5.44 5.48 -23.46
N MET A 218 -4.12 5.49 -23.63
CA MET A 218 -3.35 4.38 -24.19
C MET A 218 -2.57 3.65 -23.07
N PHE A 219 -2.32 2.36 -23.25
CA PHE A 219 -1.59 1.48 -22.34
C PHE A 219 -0.71 0.50 -23.13
N TYR A 220 0.42 0.08 -22.57
CA TYR A 220 1.06 -1.19 -22.97
C TYR A 220 0.21 -2.37 -22.48
N VAL A 221 0.37 -3.54 -23.12
CA VAL A 221 -0.47 -4.71 -22.86
C VAL A 221 0.39 -5.96 -22.93
N LEU A 222 0.39 -6.77 -21.86
CA LEU A 222 0.92 -8.14 -21.89
C LEU A 222 -0.26 -9.07 -21.59
N TYR A 223 -0.61 -9.95 -22.54
CA TYR A 223 -1.54 -11.04 -22.26
C TYR A 223 -0.84 -12.18 -21.50
N CYS A 224 -1.60 -12.90 -20.69
CA CYS A 224 -1.18 -14.14 -20.06
C CYS A 224 -2.08 -15.31 -20.48
N ARG A 225 -1.64 -16.52 -20.15
CA ARG A 225 -2.36 -17.79 -20.23
C ARG A 225 -1.76 -18.76 -19.18
N GLY A 226 -2.31 -19.97 -19.06
CA GLY A 226 -1.93 -20.87 -17.97
C GLY A 226 -2.63 -20.51 -16.65
N ASN A 227 -2.08 -20.97 -15.52
CA ASN A 227 -2.68 -21.04 -14.17
C ASN A 227 -3.93 -20.14 -13.98
N PRO A 228 -5.16 -20.71 -13.98
CA PRO A 228 -6.40 -19.95 -13.86
C PRO A 228 -6.77 -19.60 -12.40
N ASP A 229 -6.01 -20.08 -11.42
CA ASP A 229 -6.27 -19.91 -9.98
C ASP A 229 -5.29 -18.94 -9.30
N TYR A 230 -4.22 -18.53 -9.99
CA TYR A 230 -3.32 -17.48 -9.54
C TYR A 230 -4.09 -16.19 -9.20
N GLY A 231 -3.84 -15.61 -8.02
CA GLY A 231 -4.56 -14.43 -7.53
C GLY A 231 -5.83 -14.73 -6.71
N LYS A 232 -6.31 -15.98 -6.69
CA LYS A 232 -7.41 -16.42 -5.82
C LYS A 232 -6.86 -16.88 -4.48
N ASN A 233 -7.43 -16.38 -3.39
CA ASN A 233 -7.11 -16.80 -2.03
C ASN A 233 -8.08 -17.90 -1.57
N ASP A 234 -7.66 -18.74 -0.63
CA ASP A 234 -8.51 -19.73 0.05
C ASP A 234 -8.40 -19.53 1.57
N PHE A 235 -9.07 -18.48 2.04
CA PHE A 235 -9.00 -18.04 3.44
C PHE A 235 -9.79 -18.96 4.39
N HIS A 236 -9.15 -19.30 5.50
CA HIS A 236 -9.72 -20.06 6.60
C HIS A 236 -9.45 -19.33 7.92
N ASP A 237 -10.50 -18.84 8.56
CA ASP A 237 -10.44 -18.36 9.95
C ASP A 237 -10.22 -19.55 10.89
N ASN A 238 -9.08 -19.56 11.58
CA ASN A 238 -8.69 -20.65 12.47
C ASN A 238 -9.41 -20.56 13.84
N GLY A 239 -10.13 -19.47 14.12
CA GLY A 239 -10.87 -19.25 15.36
C GLY A 239 -10.03 -18.81 16.57
N ASP A 240 -8.72 -18.64 16.40
CA ASP A 240 -7.74 -18.27 17.43
C ASP A 240 -7.26 -16.80 17.34
N GLY A 241 -7.67 -16.07 16.29
CA GLY A 241 -7.15 -14.75 15.94
C GLY A 241 -6.31 -14.72 14.66
N THR A 242 -6.09 -15.86 14.02
CA THR A 242 -5.35 -15.99 12.75
C THR A 242 -6.25 -16.46 11.59
N ILE A 243 -5.83 -16.11 10.37
CA ILE A 243 -6.43 -16.58 9.12
C ILE A 243 -5.33 -17.27 8.31
N THR A 244 -5.55 -18.53 7.93
CA THR A 244 -4.69 -19.26 6.98
C THR A 244 -5.19 -18.99 5.56
N ASP A 245 -4.32 -18.60 4.63
CA ASP A 245 -4.61 -18.64 3.20
C ASP A 245 -4.00 -19.90 2.58
N ARG A 246 -4.84 -20.91 2.33
CA ARG A 246 -4.41 -22.19 1.79
C ARG A 246 -3.94 -22.12 0.32
N ALA A 247 -4.25 -21.03 -0.39
CA ALA A 247 -3.80 -20.85 -1.76
C ALA A 247 -2.34 -20.36 -1.86
N THR A 248 -1.85 -19.65 -0.84
CA THR A 248 -0.52 -19.02 -0.78
C THR A 248 0.40 -19.63 0.29
N GLY A 249 -0.13 -20.47 1.19
CA GLY A 249 0.60 -21.06 2.30
C GLY A 249 0.91 -20.10 3.46
N LEU A 250 0.39 -18.87 3.40
CA LEU A 250 0.60 -17.83 4.42
C LEU A 250 -0.43 -17.93 5.55
N MET A 251 -0.01 -17.55 6.76
CA MET A 251 -0.91 -17.31 7.89
C MET A 251 -0.79 -15.84 8.32
N TRP A 252 -1.94 -15.24 8.61
CA TRP A 252 -2.09 -13.81 8.83
C TRP A 252 -2.74 -13.53 10.18
N ALA A 253 -2.38 -12.43 10.83
CA ALA A 253 -3.18 -11.90 11.93
C ALA A 253 -4.54 -11.39 11.39
N LYS A 254 -5.64 -11.83 12.00
CA LYS A 254 -7.00 -11.43 11.63
C LYS A 254 -7.26 -9.95 11.89
N ILE A 255 -6.70 -9.44 12.98
CA ILE A 255 -6.74 -8.02 13.37
C ILE A 255 -5.43 -7.32 12.96
N ASP A 256 -5.47 -5.99 12.89
CA ASP A 256 -4.31 -5.16 12.55
C ASP A 256 -3.63 -4.52 13.79
N SER A 257 -2.56 -3.78 13.53
CA SER A 257 -1.81 -3.01 14.53
C SER A 257 -2.66 -1.98 15.30
N GLY A 258 -3.78 -1.51 14.75
CA GLY A 258 -4.69 -0.56 15.40
C GLY A 258 -5.57 -1.22 16.46
N HIS A 259 -6.12 -2.40 16.17
CA HIS A 259 -6.83 -3.21 17.15
C HIS A 259 -5.91 -3.65 18.29
N LEU A 260 -4.66 -3.99 17.97
CA LEU A 260 -3.60 -4.30 18.94
C LEU A 260 -3.04 -3.06 19.68
N LYS A 261 -3.47 -1.84 19.34
CA LYS A 261 -2.99 -0.57 19.92
C LYS A 261 -1.46 -0.46 19.89
N ALA A 262 -0.87 -0.85 18.76
CA ALA A 262 0.57 -0.77 18.52
C ALA A 262 1.04 0.68 18.34
N GLY A 263 2.35 0.83 18.14
CA GLY A 263 3.00 2.12 17.95
C GLY A 263 3.09 2.99 19.21
N PRO A 264 3.72 4.17 19.09
CA PRO A 264 3.95 5.09 20.20
C PRO A 264 2.65 5.75 20.70
N ASN A 265 1.70 6.01 19.80
CA ASN A 265 0.46 6.73 20.11
C ASN A 265 -0.70 5.80 20.54
N LYS A 266 -0.51 4.47 20.51
CA LYS A 266 -1.53 3.45 20.78
C LYS A 266 -2.74 3.50 19.83
N ASP A 267 -2.52 4.02 18.63
CA ASP A 267 -3.45 4.09 17.49
C ASP A 267 -3.12 3.08 16.37
N GLY A 268 -2.06 2.28 16.53
CA GLY A 268 -1.58 1.30 15.56
C GLY A 268 -0.70 1.85 14.45
N ARG A 269 -0.44 3.17 14.41
CA ARG A 269 0.33 3.81 13.35
C ARG A 269 1.80 3.90 13.72
N MET A 270 2.67 3.51 12.81
CA MET A 270 4.12 3.40 13.02
C MET A 270 4.89 3.92 11.82
N ASN A 271 6.07 4.49 12.04
CA ASN A 271 7.04 4.67 10.97
C ASN A 271 7.61 3.31 10.55
N TRP A 272 8.40 3.25 9.48
CA TRP A 272 8.82 1.96 8.91
C TRP A 272 9.76 1.16 9.83
N GLU A 273 10.70 1.82 10.50
CA GLU A 273 11.57 1.18 11.51
C GLU A 273 10.76 0.61 12.69
N GLN A 274 9.78 1.36 13.18
CA GLN A 274 8.87 0.94 14.25
C GLN A 274 7.98 -0.23 13.81
N ALA A 275 7.52 -0.23 12.56
CA ALA A 275 6.69 -1.28 11.99
C ALA A 275 7.46 -2.61 11.88
N LEU A 276 8.71 -2.54 11.39
CA LEU A 276 9.66 -3.66 11.37
C LEU A 276 9.90 -4.21 12.78
N LYS A 277 10.38 -3.37 13.72
CA LYS A 277 10.67 -3.84 15.07
C LYS A 277 9.44 -4.38 15.80
N TRP A 278 8.28 -3.73 15.67
CA TRP A 278 7.08 -4.14 16.42
C TRP A 278 6.59 -5.54 16.06
N VAL A 279 6.73 -5.97 14.80
CA VAL A 279 6.24 -7.30 14.39
C VAL A 279 7.23 -8.41 14.71
N GLU A 280 8.54 -8.14 14.62
CA GLU A 280 9.59 -9.08 15.09
C GLU A 280 9.61 -9.22 16.63
N ASP A 281 9.04 -8.25 17.37
CA ASP A 281 8.80 -8.32 18.82
C ASP A 281 7.42 -8.93 19.19
N LEU A 282 6.61 -9.40 18.22
CA LEU A 282 5.19 -9.71 18.45
C LEU A 282 4.95 -11.16 18.88
N GLU A 283 4.56 -11.36 20.15
CA GLU A 283 3.83 -12.55 20.57
C GLU A 283 2.32 -12.38 20.30
N TYR A 284 1.75 -13.15 19.37
CA TYR A 284 0.31 -13.13 19.08
C TYR A 284 -0.24 -14.50 18.65
N ALA A 285 -1.45 -14.82 19.12
CA ALA A 285 -2.16 -16.10 18.90
C ALA A 285 -1.38 -17.38 19.27
N GLY A 286 -0.32 -17.27 20.10
CA GLY A 286 0.55 -18.39 20.45
C GLY A 286 1.75 -18.58 19.52
N TYR A 287 2.04 -17.58 18.67
CA TYR A 287 3.17 -17.55 17.75
C TYR A 287 4.05 -16.30 17.98
N ASP A 288 5.34 -16.46 17.76
CA ASP A 288 6.43 -15.50 17.97
C ASP A 288 7.29 -15.28 16.71
N ASP A 289 7.02 -16.00 15.62
CA ASP A 289 7.68 -15.92 14.30
C ASP A 289 6.91 -15.02 13.31
N TRP A 290 6.33 -13.92 13.80
CA TRP A 290 5.64 -12.93 12.99
C TRP A 290 6.62 -11.96 12.31
N ARG A 291 6.38 -11.67 11.03
CA ARG A 291 7.20 -10.74 10.22
C ARG A 291 6.35 -9.71 9.47
N LEU A 292 7.00 -8.66 8.96
CA LEU A 292 6.37 -7.65 8.12
C LEU A 292 6.25 -8.22 6.68
N PRO A 293 5.03 -8.34 6.09
CA PRO A 293 4.86 -8.90 4.75
C PRO A 293 5.57 -8.07 3.69
N ASN A 294 6.08 -8.71 2.65
CA ASN A 294 6.62 -8.00 1.49
C ASN A 294 5.51 -7.41 0.61
N ALA A 295 5.93 -6.64 -0.40
CA ALA A 295 5.03 -5.92 -1.31
C ALA A 295 4.04 -6.82 -2.07
N LYS A 296 4.40 -8.06 -2.38
CA LYS A 296 3.54 -9.02 -3.10
C LYS A 296 2.65 -9.82 -2.15
N GLU A 297 3.18 -10.20 -0.99
CA GLU A 297 2.41 -10.85 0.08
C GLU A 297 1.25 -9.98 0.55
N LEU A 298 1.48 -8.71 0.87
CA LEU A 298 0.40 -7.83 1.33
C LEU A 298 -0.60 -7.47 0.20
N GLN A 299 -0.14 -7.46 -1.05
CA GLN A 299 -1.01 -7.25 -2.22
C GLN A 299 -1.90 -8.47 -2.50
N SER A 300 -1.48 -9.68 -2.10
CA SER A 300 -2.28 -10.90 -2.28
C SER A 300 -3.60 -10.86 -1.51
N LEU A 301 -3.68 -10.12 -0.40
CA LEU A 301 -4.90 -9.92 0.39
C LEU A 301 -5.92 -8.97 -0.26
N VAL A 302 -5.54 -8.20 -1.28
CA VAL A 302 -6.42 -7.16 -1.82
C VAL A 302 -7.60 -7.79 -2.56
N ASP A 303 -8.81 -7.47 -2.10
CA ASP A 303 -10.05 -7.74 -2.82
C ASP A 303 -10.46 -6.49 -3.62
N TYR A 304 -10.11 -6.51 -4.90
CA TYR A 304 -10.41 -5.45 -5.85
C TYR A 304 -11.90 -5.32 -6.19
N THR A 305 -12.76 -6.26 -5.78
CA THR A 305 -14.22 -6.12 -5.87
C THR A 305 -14.81 -5.20 -4.79
N ARG A 306 -13.98 -4.74 -3.85
CA ARG A 306 -14.40 -3.96 -2.68
C ARG A 306 -13.72 -2.60 -2.65
N SER A 307 -14.44 -1.59 -2.14
CA SER A 307 -13.88 -0.26 -1.90
C SER A 307 -14.75 0.54 -0.93
N PRO A 308 -14.19 1.58 -0.27
CA PRO A 308 -14.96 2.43 0.64
C PRO A 308 -16.17 3.12 -0.01
N ASP A 309 -16.14 3.37 -1.32
CA ASP A 309 -17.25 4.00 -2.07
C ASP A 309 -18.24 2.97 -2.65
N ALA A 310 -17.79 1.78 -3.07
CA ALA A 310 -18.67 0.77 -3.66
C ALA A 310 -19.35 -0.14 -2.62
N THR A 311 -18.63 -0.48 -1.53
CA THR A 311 -19.05 -1.50 -0.56
C THR A 311 -19.09 -1.00 0.89
N ASN A 312 -18.77 0.27 1.15
CA ASN A 312 -18.61 0.85 2.50
C ASN A 312 -17.63 0.06 3.39
N SER A 313 -16.62 -0.57 2.78
CA SER A 313 -15.68 -1.49 3.44
C SER A 313 -14.26 -1.31 2.89
N PRO A 314 -13.22 -1.89 3.53
CA PRO A 314 -11.89 -1.90 2.95
C PRO A 314 -11.81 -2.82 1.72
N ALA A 315 -10.76 -2.66 0.92
CA ALA A 315 -10.42 -3.49 -0.26
C ALA A 315 -9.73 -4.82 0.11
N ILE A 316 -10.35 -5.59 1.00
CA ILE A 316 -9.85 -6.87 1.56
C ILE A 316 -11.06 -7.72 1.97
N ASP A 317 -10.89 -9.03 2.03
CA ASP A 317 -11.94 -9.97 2.44
C ASP A 317 -12.52 -9.64 3.84
N PRO A 318 -13.86 -9.72 4.06
CA PRO A 318 -14.51 -9.41 5.33
C PRO A 318 -14.09 -10.24 6.55
N LEU A 319 -13.35 -11.34 6.39
CA LEU A 319 -12.73 -12.06 7.51
C LEU A 319 -11.67 -11.20 8.21
N PHE A 320 -11.02 -10.26 7.51
CA PHE A 320 -9.97 -9.41 8.07
C PHE A 320 -10.52 -8.12 8.69
N GLU A 321 -10.15 -7.88 9.95
CA GLU A 321 -10.53 -6.67 10.69
C GLU A 321 -9.50 -5.55 10.43
N CYS A 322 -9.92 -4.47 9.79
CA CYS A 322 -9.11 -3.30 9.45
C CYS A 322 -9.60 -2.07 10.23
N THR A 323 -8.68 -1.37 10.90
CA THR A 323 -8.98 -0.19 11.71
C THR A 323 -9.56 0.93 10.85
N PRO A 324 -10.80 1.39 11.11
CA PRO A 324 -11.40 2.47 10.35
C PRO A 324 -10.78 3.81 10.76
N ILE A 325 -10.50 4.66 9.77
CA ILE A 325 -9.93 5.99 9.95
C ILE A 325 -10.91 7.07 9.48
N ARG A 326 -10.51 8.33 9.67
CA ARG A 326 -11.15 9.49 9.04
C ARG A 326 -10.25 10.02 7.95
N ASP A 327 -10.80 10.22 6.76
CA ASP A 327 -10.10 10.93 5.68
C ASP A 327 -10.05 12.45 5.97
N PRO A 328 -9.31 13.26 5.17
CA PRO A 328 -9.27 14.72 5.33
C PRO A 328 -10.61 15.45 5.17
N LEU A 329 -11.69 14.75 4.76
CA LEU A 329 -13.05 15.27 4.64
C LEU A 329 -13.98 14.73 5.76
N GLY A 330 -13.44 13.98 6.74
CA GLY A 330 -14.18 13.39 7.85
C GLY A 330 -14.99 12.13 7.51
N ARG A 331 -14.88 11.61 6.28
CA ARG A 331 -15.53 10.38 5.83
C ARG A 331 -14.87 9.16 6.48
N VAL A 332 -15.59 8.04 6.54
CA VAL A 332 -14.97 6.76 6.89
C VAL A 332 -14.09 6.31 5.73
N ASP A 333 -12.89 5.86 6.07
CA ASP A 333 -11.91 5.28 5.15
C ASP A 333 -11.04 4.27 5.91
N TYR A 334 -10.06 3.66 5.23
CA TYR A 334 -9.13 2.70 5.83
C TYR A 334 -7.67 3.09 5.55
N GLY A 335 -6.76 2.58 6.38
CA GLY A 335 -5.36 2.98 6.34
C GLY A 335 -4.56 2.52 5.12
N PHE A 336 -3.38 3.10 4.97
CA PHE A 336 -2.25 2.49 4.27
C PHE A 336 -1.54 1.52 5.23
N TYR A 337 -1.01 0.42 4.69
CA TYR A 337 -0.37 -0.64 5.45
C TYR A 337 1.05 -0.87 4.94
N TRP A 338 2.02 -0.86 5.86
CA TRP A 338 3.44 -1.04 5.55
C TRP A 338 3.77 -2.44 5.07
N THR A 339 4.81 -2.52 4.25
CA THR A 339 5.46 -3.76 3.82
C THR A 339 6.95 -3.69 4.16
N SER A 340 7.64 -4.83 4.18
CA SER A 340 9.09 -4.92 4.42
C SER A 340 9.94 -4.50 3.21
N THR A 341 9.32 -4.17 2.08
CA THR A 341 9.98 -3.83 0.81
C THR A 341 10.35 -2.34 0.74
N THR A 342 11.63 -2.05 0.51
CA THR A 342 12.14 -0.70 0.18
C THR A 342 11.77 -0.32 -1.27
N HIS A 343 11.39 0.93 -1.49
CA HIS A 343 11.13 1.49 -2.83
C HIS A 343 12.31 2.38 -3.25
N LYS A 344 13.37 1.78 -3.80
CA LYS A 344 14.63 2.45 -4.19
C LYS A 344 14.37 3.51 -5.26
N ARG A 345 14.96 4.70 -5.13
CA ARG A 345 14.85 5.82 -6.08
C ARG A 345 16.21 6.50 -6.30
N GLN A 346 16.81 6.33 -7.47
CA GLN A 346 18.07 6.98 -7.89
C GLN A 346 19.24 6.82 -6.88
N GLY A 347 19.40 5.61 -6.33
CA GLY A 347 20.35 5.26 -5.27
C GLY A 347 19.91 5.60 -3.84
N ASP A 348 18.75 6.23 -3.64
CA ASP A 348 18.22 6.62 -2.33
C ASP A 348 17.07 5.67 -1.92
N GLY A 349 17.24 4.98 -0.79
CA GLY A 349 16.32 3.98 -0.24
C GLY A 349 15.35 4.54 0.80
N SER A 350 15.11 5.86 0.84
CA SER A 350 14.30 6.51 1.89
C SER A 350 12.79 6.28 1.83
N ALA A 351 12.29 5.53 0.85
CA ALA A 351 10.89 5.15 0.76
C ALA A 351 10.71 3.64 0.95
N ALA A 352 9.57 3.25 1.52
CA ALA A 352 9.12 1.86 1.60
C ALA A 352 7.75 1.71 0.94
N VAL A 353 7.40 0.49 0.51
CA VAL A 353 6.15 0.20 -0.17
C VAL A 353 4.99 0.11 0.83
N TYR A 354 3.82 0.63 0.43
CA TYR A 354 2.56 0.43 1.15
C TYR A 354 1.44 -0.04 0.23
N ILE A 355 0.50 -0.80 0.79
CA ILE A 355 -0.78 -1.16 0.18
C ILE A 355 -1.89 -0.32 0.82
N ALA A 356 -2.79 0.25 0.02
CA ALA A 356 -3.93 1.03 0.52
C ALA A 356 -5.20 0.17 0.51
N PHE A 357 -5.69 -0.24 1.68
CA PHE A 357 -7.01 -0.88 1.78
C PHE A 357 -8.17 0.14 1.83
N GLY A 358 -7.86 1.41 2.10
CA GLY A 358 -8.74 2.56 1.87
C GLY A 358 -8.41 3.30 0.56
N ARG A 359 -9.03 4.46 0.33
CA ARG A 359 -8.89 5.24 -0.93
C ARG A 359 -7.43 5.65 -1.18
N GLY A 360 -7.00 5.60 -2.44
CA GLY A 360 -5.69 6.04 -2.91
C GLY A 360 -5.61 7.57 -3.01
N GLY A 361 -5.73 8.26 -1.87
CA GLY A 361 -6.02 9.68 -1.80
C GLY A 361 -4.89 10.64 -2.19
N GLY A 362 -5.25 11.81 -2.72
CA GLY A 362 -4.31 12.86 -3.11
C GLY A 362 -4.96 14.25 -3.20
N TRP A 363 -4.12 15.28 -3.09
CA TRP A 363 -4.48 16.69 -3.15
C TRP A 363 -4.18 17.26 -4.55
N MET A 364 -5.17 17.28 -5.44
CA MET A 364 -4.99 17.88 -6.75
C MET A 364 -5.32 19.38 -6.74
N PRO A 365 -4.49 20.26 -7.33
CA PRO A 365 -4.83 21.66 -7.52
C PRO A 365 -5.89 21.82 -8.61
N ASP A 366 -6.88 22.67 -8.38
CA ASP A 366 -7.84 23.08 -9.40
C ASP A 366 -7.35 24.29 -10.23
N ARG A 367 -8.20 24.78 -11.15
CA ARG A 367 -7.89 25.91 -12.04
C ARG A 367 -7.65 27.25 -11.31
N THR A 368 -7.98 27.35 -10.02
CA THR A 368 -7.67 28.52 -9.18
C THR A 368 -6.44 28.29 -8.28
N GLY A 369 -5.73 27.17 -8.44
CA GLY A 369 -4.62 26.78 -7.57
C GLY A 369 -5.07 26.27 -6.19
N THR A 370 -6.38 26.04 -5.99
CA THR A 370 -6.92 25.55 -4.73
C THR A 370 -6.87 24.03 -4.72
N TYR A 371 -6.26 23.45 -3.68
CA TYR A 371 -6.11 22.00 -3.55
C TYR A 371 -7.40 21.32 -3.10
N ARG A 372 -7.75 20.21 -3.75
CA ARG A 372 -8.93 19.38 -3.46
C ARG A 372 -8.49 17.96 -3.16
N TYR A 373 -8.96 17.40 -2.04
CA TYR A 373 -8.76 15.99 -1.74
C TYR A 373 -9.66 15.12 -2.64
N LEU A 374 -9.07 14.14 -3.30
CA LEU A 374 -9.72 13.22 -4.23
C LEU A 374 -9.14 11.81 -4.05
N ASP A 375 -9.90 10.79 -4.43
CA ASP A 375 -9.29 9.48 -4.74
C ASP A 375 -8.59 9.60 -6.10
N VAL A 376 -7.28 9.32 -6.12
CA VAL A 376 -6.41 9.52 -7.30
C VAL A 376 -5.73 8.23 -7.76
N HIS A 377 -5.76 7.15 -6.97
CA HIS A 377 -5.21 5.83 -7.35
C HIS A 377 -6.13 4.64 -7.05
N GLY A 378 -7.24 4.81 -6.32
CA GLY A 378 -8.17 3.75 -5.97
C GLY A 378 -7.77 2.91 -4.74
N ALA A 379 -8.76 2.37 -4.03
CA ALA A 379 -8.53 1.38 -2.97
C ALA A 379 -8.05 0.06 -3.58
N GLY A 380 -7.00 -0.52 -3.00
CA GLY A 380 -6.22 -1.63 -3.57
C GLY A 380 -4.97 -1.20 -4.34
N CYS A 381 -4.66 0.10 -4.40
CA CYS A 381 -3.42 0.58 -5.01
C CYS A 381 -2.18 0.31 -4.13
N GLN A 382 -1.01 0.26 -4.78
CA GLN A 382 0.30 0.12 -4.13
C GLN A 382 1.16 1.34 -4.45
N ARG A 383 1.63 2.02 -3.40
CA ARG A 383 2.46 3.23 -3.50
C ARG A 383 3.73 3.07 -2.65
N SER A 384 4.33 4.20 -2.30
CA SER A 384 5.56 4.30 -1.54
C SER A 384 5.57 5.57 -0.68
N ASP A 385 5.74 5.44 0.64
CA ASP A 385 5.88 6.57 1.58
C ASP A 385 7.33 6.70 2.06
N PRO A 386 7.78 7.88 2.53
CA PRO A 386 9.02 8.01 3.27
C PRO A 386 9.02 7.13 4.53
N LYS A 387 10.13 6.43 4.79
CA LYS A 387 10.28 5.51 5.94
C LYS A 387 10.15 6.21 7.29
N SER A 388 10.63 7.44 7.39
CA SER A 388 10.53 8.30 8.56
C SER A 388 10.38 9.78 8.19
N GLY A 389 10.15 10.63 9.19
CA GLY A 389 10.04 12.07 9.04
C GLY A 389 8.74 12.62 9.63
N ASP A 390 8.25 13.71 9.03
CA ASP A 390 7.07 14.45 9.48
C ASP A 390 6.12 14.67 8.29
N PRO A 391 4.90 14.10 8.31
CA PRO A 391 3.93 14.24 7.23
C PRO A 391 3.37 15.67 7.10
N SER A 392 3.49 16.52 8.13
CA SER A 392 3.05 17.94 8.06
C SER A 392 3.82 18.74 7.02
N ARG A 393 5.00 18.25 6.60
CA ARG A 393 5.83 18.79 5.52
C ARG A 393 5.25 18.56 4.12
N PHE A 394 4.19 17.75 4.00
CA PHE A 394 3.49 17.42 2.75
C PHE A 394 2.01 17.83 2.80
N PRO A 395 1.66 19.11 3.09
CA PRO A 395 0.27 19.55 3.28
C PRO A 395 -0.58 19.46 1.99
N HIS A 396 0.07 19.28 0.85
CA HIS A 396 -0.54 19.04 -0.46
C HIS A 396 -0.01 17.75 -1.10
N GLY A 397 0.47 16.82 -0.26
CA GLY A 397 1.02 15.53 -0.69
C GLY A 397 2.33 15.64 -1.49
N ARG A 398 2.56 14.66 -2.39
CA ARG A 398 3.77 14.55 -3.22
C ARG A 398 3.43 14.18 -4.67
N GLY A 399 4.18 14.76 -5.62
CA GLY A 399 4.07 14.43 -7.04
C GLY A 399 2.84 15.03 -7.74
N PRO A 400 2.62 14.71 -9.04
CA PRO A 400 1.66 15.43 -9.89
C PRO A 400 0.18 15.30 -9.49
N GLN A 401 -0.18 14.28 -8.72
CA GLN A 401 -1.54 14.04 -8.21
C GLN A 401 -1.67 14.42 -6.71
N GLY A 402 -0.61 14.95 -6.10
CA GLY A 402 -0.55 15.32 -4.69
C GLY A 402 -0.78 14.15 -3.73
N ASP A 403 -0.20 12.98 -4.02
CA ASP A 403 -0.32 11.75 -3.22
C ASP A 403 -0.22 12.05 -1.72
N VAL A 404 -1.19 11.61 -0.90
CA VAL A 404 -1.08 11.76 0.55
C VAL A 404 0.14 11.00 1.05
N ILE A 405 0.96 11.70 1.83
CA ILE A 405 2.12 11.15 2.52
C ILE A 405 1.75 10.93 3.99
N GLY A 406 1.68 9.67 4.41
CA GLY A 406 1.30 9.28 5.76
C GLY A 406 2.50 9.20 6.70
N ILE A 407 3.55 8.48 6.30
CA ILE A 407 4.73 8.07 7.11
C ILE A 407 4.37 7.16 8.30
N TYR A 408 3.23 7.39 8.95
CA TYR A 408 2.72 6.64 10.09
C TYR A 408 1.52 5.78 9.66
N ASN A 409 1.85 4.59 9.15
CA ASN A 409 0.95 3.64 8.51
C ASN A 409 0.71 2.40 9.41
N PHE A 410 -0.29 1.59 9.07
CA PHE A 410 -0.67 0.39 9.84
C PHE A 410 0.20 -0.82 9.46
N VAL A 411 0.08 -1.91 10.22
CA VAL A 411 0.71 -3.20 9.95
C VAL A 411 -0.30 -4.33 10.09
N ARG A 412 -0.25 -5.31 9.19
CA ARG A 412 -0.87 -6.63 9.36
C ARG A 412 0.24 -7.69 9.38
N PRO A 413 0.54 -8.31 10.53
CA PRO A 413 1.53 -9.39 10.63
C PRO A 413 1.22 -10.57 9.72
N VAL A 414 2.28 -11.16 9.15
CA VAL A 414 2.25 -12.43 8.41
C VAL A 414 3.26 -13.41 8.99
N ARG A 415 3.03 -14.71 8.80
CA ARG A 415 3.97 -15.80 9.10
C ARG A 415 3.75 -16.95 8.11
N GLY A 416 4.68 -17.90 8.07
CA GLY A 416 4.65 -18.98 7.09
C GLY A 416 4.89 -18.50 5.65
N GLY A 417 4.32 -19.23 4.67
CA GLY A 417 4.79 -19.25 3.29
C GLY A 417 6.18 -19.88 3.18
N LYS A 418 6.74 -19.99 1.98
CA LYS A 418 8.13 -20.48 1.76
C LYS A 418 9.18 -19.40 2.00
N ALA A 419 8.99 -18.58 3.04
CA ALA A 419 9.82 -17.44 3.37
C ALA A 419 10.98 -17.87 4.28
N GLU A 420 12.14 -18.17 3.70
CA GLU A 420 13.33 -18.61 4.42
C GLU A 420 14.17 -17.41 4.91
N PRO A 421 14.52 -17.32 6.21
CA PRO A 421 15.36 -16.24 6.73
C PRO A 421 16.77 -16.22 6.11
N ALA A 422 17.20 -15.06 5.64
CA ALA A 422 18.52 -14.81 5.07
C ALA A 422 19.38 -13.95 6.01
N THR A 423 20.41 -14.56 6.61
CA THR A 423 21.34 -13.90 7.54
C THR A 423 22.44 -13.11 6.85
N GLU A 424 22.69 -13.36 5.57
CA GLU A 424 23.75 -12.71 4.77
C GLU A 424 23.21 -12.24 3.42
N GLY A 425 23.74 -11.09 2.99
CA GLY A 425 23.40 -10.42 1.74
C GLY A 425 24.61 -10.20 0.83
N PRO A 426 24.40 -9.60 -0.35
CA PRO A 426 25.48 -9.13 -1.20
C PRO A 426 26.32 -8.04 -0.49
N PRO A 427 27.58 -7.84 -0.90
CA PRO A 427 28.34 -6.66 -0.51
C PRO A 427 27.63 -5.36 -0.90
N LEU A 428 27.80 -4.33 -0.08
CA LEU A 428 27.30 -2.96 -0.31
C LEU A 428 27.71 -2.43 -1.70
N GLU A 429 26.84 -1.67 -2.36
CA GLU A 429 27.17 -0.99 -3.60
C GLU A 429 28.25 0.07 -3.34
N GLU A 430 29.37 0.00 -4.08
CA GLU A 430 30.37 1.07 -4.04
C GLU A 430 29.72 2.39 -4.46
N VAL A 431 29.65 3.34 -3.52
CA VAL A 431 29.15 4.70 -3.78
C VAL A 431 30.14 5.42 -4.68
N LYS A 432 30.05 5.17 -5.99
CA LYS A 432 30.82 5.85 -7.03
C LYS A 432 30.70 7.35 -6.80
N PRO A 433 31.80 8.07 -6.50
CA PRO A 433 31.71 9.47 -6.11
C PRO A 433 31.15 10.26 -7.29
N ARG A 434 29.95 10.85 -7.12
CA ARG A 434 29.31 11.70 -8.14
C ARG A 434 30.33 12.76 -8.57
N SER A 435 30.75 12.70 -9.84
CA SER A 435 31.86 13.51 -10.34
C SER A 435 31.57 14.99 -10.09
N ARG A 436 32.43 15.63 -9.27
CA ARG A 436 32.42 17.08 -9.13
C ARG A 436 32.57 17.66 -10.54
N ARG A 437 31.61 18.49 -10.99
CA ARG A 437 31.77 19.24 -12.24
C ARG A 437 33.06 20.06 -12.13
N PRO A 438 34.04 19.89 -13.03
CA PRO A 438 35.30 20.63 -12.95
C PRO A 438 35.04 22.11 -13.25
N GLY A 439 35.09 22.96 -12.22
CA GLY A 439 34.79 24.39 -12.36
C GLY A 439 34.25 25.08 -11.10
N ALA A 440 34.87 24.83 -9.93
CA ALA A 440 34.49 25.49 -8.67
C ALA A 440 35.66 25.75 -7.70
N GLU A 441 36.91 25.72 -8.17
CA GLU A 441 38.09 26.10 -7.37
C GLU A 441 38.90 27.16 -8.14
N ALA A 442 38.53 28.44 -7.93
CA ALA A 442 39.29 29.62 -8.30
C ALA A 442 39.04 30.71 -7.24
N GLY A 443 40.09 31.44 -6.84
CA GLY A 443 40.07 32.28 -5.65
C GLY A 443 39.19 33.54 -5.74
N PHE A 444 38.72 34.01 -4.59
CA PHE A 444 37.97 35.25 -4.44
C PHE A 444 38.90 36.47 -4.59
N ALA A 445 38.75 37.25 -5.66
CA ALA A 445 39.49 38.49 -5.90
C ALA A 445 38.56 39.56 -6.54
N PRO A 446 38.44 40.78 -5.98
CA PRO A 446 37.40 41.72 -6.40
C PRO A 446 37.84 42.80 -7.43
N GLY A 447 37.00 42.99 -8.45
CA GLY A 447 36.89 44.21 -9.28
C GLY A 447 37.64 44.20 -10.63
N PRO A 448 37.45 45.24 -11.48
CA PRO A 448 36.45 46.31 -11.45
C PRO A 448 35.47 46.28 -12.66
N MET A 449 34.44 47.14 -12.64
CA MET A 449 33.40 47.24 -13.69
C MET A 449 33.72 48.30 -14.77
N PRO A 450 33.58 47.95 -16.06
CA PRO A 450 33.03 48.81 -17.12
C PRO A 450 31.60 48.32 -17.50
N GLY A 451 30.65 49.09 -18.03
CA GLY A 451 30.75 50.32 -18.83
C GLY A 451 30.75 49.97 -20.34
N GLY A 452 29.78 50.32 -21.19
CA GLY A 452 28.43 50.86 -20.93
C GLY A 452 27.84 51.57 -22.16
N ARG A 453 26.66 51.11 -22.65
CA ARG A 453 25.79 51.75 -23.69
C ARG A 453 26.34 51.80 -25.15
N PRO A 454 25.52 52.15 -26.18
CA PRO A 454 24.12 51.74 -26.44
C PRO A 454 23.74 51.45 -27.93
N GLY A 455 22.59 50.81 -28.15
CA GLY A 455 21.73 50.97 -29.34
C GLY A 455 22.00 50.04 -30.54
N GLY A 456 21.00 49.67 -31.36
CA GLY A 456 19.54 49.88 -31.26
C GLY A 456 18.80 49.40 -32.53
N GLY A 457 17.50 49.09 -32.47
CA GLY A 457 16.74 48.70 -33.68
C GLY A 457 15.40 47.94 -33.47
N ILE A 458 14.33 48.69 -33.18
CA ILE A 458 12.93 48.56 -33.65
C ILE A 458 12.32 47.14 -33.91
N GLY A 459 11.17 46.83 -33.27
CA GLY A 459 10.31 45.65 -33.53
C GLY A 459 9.29 45.84 -34.69
N PRO A 460 8.07 45.25 -34.69
CA PRO A 460 7.38 44.48 -33.63
C PRO A 460 6.92 43.05 -34.07
N GLY A 461 6.42 42.24 -33.12
CA GLY A 461 5.80 40.93 -33.43
C GLY A 461 5.28 40.18 -32.19
N ILE A 462 3.95 40.14 -32.02
CA ILE A 462 3.26 39.67 -30.80
C ILE A 462 3.40 38.15 -30.58
N ALA A 463 3.97 37.76 -29.42
CA ALA A 463 3.59 36.55 -28.66
C ALA A 463 4.17 36.61 -27.23
N PRO A 464 3.36 36.57 -26.14
CA PRO A 464 3.89 36.51 -24.78
C PRO A 464 4.36 35.10 -24.44
N GLY A 465 5.68 34.93 -24.30
CA GLY A 465 6.29 33.68 -23.84
C GLY A 465 6.12 33.44 -22.34
N PHE A 466 6.24 32.18 -21.93
CA PHE A 466 6.25 31.74 -20.54
C PHE A 466 7.64 31.97 -19.93
N ASP A 467 7.76 32.79 -18.88
CA ASP A 467 9.04 33.03 -18.17
C ASP A 467 9.09 32.25 -16.85
N PRO A 468 9.90 31.17 -16.75
CA PRO A 468 10.02 30.36 -15.54
C PRO A 468 11.10 30.92 -14.59
N ARG A 469 10.90 32.08 -13.96
CA ARG A 469 11.62 32.49 -12.74
C ARG A 469 10.96 33.65 -11.98
N GLY A 470 10.41 33.36 -10.81
CA GLY A 470 10.25 34.35 -9.74
C GLY A 470 8.85 34.45 -9.13
N PHE A 471 8.60 33.70 -8.05
CA PHE A 471 7.61 34.06 -7.04
C PHE A 471 8.15 33.80 -5.63
N GLY A 472 8.73 34.83 -5.03
CA GLY A 472 8.69 35.01 -3.58
C GLY A 472 7.34 35.63 -3.18
N PRO A 473 6.91 35.50 -1.91
CA PRO A 473 5.61 36.02 -1.48
C PRO A 473 5.59 37.56 -1.42
N PRO A 474 4.51 38.22 -1.88
CA PRO A 474 4.35 39.68 -1.75
C PRO A 474 3.94 40.09 -0.32
N PRO A 475 4.34 41.28 0.16
CA PRO A 475 4.00 41.76 1.50
C PRO A 475 2.67 42.53 1.56
N GLY A 476 1.88 42.32 2.62
CA GLY A 476 0.93 43.32 3.14
C GLY A 476 -0.56 43.15 2.80
N ALA A 477 -1.24 42.22 3.48
CA ALA A 477 -2.70 42.22 3.67
C ALA A 477 -3.05 41.61 5.06
N PRO A 478 -4.18 41.97 5.71
CA PRO A 478 -4.39 41.70 7.14
C PRO A 478 -4.90 40.29 7.47
N MET A 479 -4.47 39.78 8.63
CA MET A 479 -4.91 38.50 9.22
C MET A 479 -6.27 38.60 9.92
N PRO A 480 -7.19 37.63 9.74
CA PRO A 480 -8.33 37.43 10.65
C PRO A 480 -7.89 37.03 12.06
N ARG A 481 -8.73 37.25 13.08
CA ARG A 481 -8.49 36.86 14.48
C ARG A 481 -9.39 35.67 14.89
N GLY A 482 -8.82 34.73 15.64
CA GLY A 482 -9.51 33.56 16.22
C GLY A 482 -9.25 32.27 15.43
N ASN A 483 -8.96 31.11 16.03
CA ASN A 483 -8.99 30.74 17.45
C ASN A 483 -7.68 30.12 17.97
N ALA A 484 -7.60 30.05 19.30
CA ALA A 484 -6.49 29.61 20.17
C ALA A 484 -5.47 28.60 19.63
N GLN A 485 -4.19 28.87 19.92
CA GLN A 485 -3.14 27.84 20.03
C GLN A 485 -3.18 27.16 21.42
N PRO A 486 -2.72 25.90 21.56
CA PRO A 486 -2.52 25.29 22.86
C PRO A 486 -1.40 25.99 23.62
N MET A 487 -1.67 26.39 24.87
CA MET A 487 -0.69 27.00 25.76
C MET A 487 0.31 25.95 26.28
N PRO A 488 1.62 26.28 26.42
CA PRO A 488 2.53 25.47 27.21
C PRO A 488 2.11 25.48 28.71
N PRO A 489 2.45 24.45 29.50
CA PRO A 489 2.08 24.38 30.91
C PRO A 489 2.68 25.55 31.71
N SER A 490 1.90 26.09 32.64
CA SER A 490 2.25 27.27 33.45
C SER A 490 3.11 26.95 34.68
N ASN A 491 3.92 25.89 34.62
CA ASN A 491 4.74 25.39 35.73
C ASN A 491 6.11 24.93 35.19
N PRO A 492 7.26 25.46 35.68
CA PRO A 492 8.59 24.98 35.33
C PRO A 492 8.78 23.48 35.59
N GLN A 493 8.28 22.96 36.72
CA GLN A 493 8.44 21.56 37.12
C GLN A 493 7.87 20.60 36.05
N ALA A 494 6.62 20.85 35.63
CA ALA A 494 5.93 20.08 34.59
C ALA A 494 6.46 20.34 33.16
N PHE A 495 7.45 21.22 33.01
CA PHE A 495 8.21 21.39 31.76
C PHE A 495 9.50 20.56 31.78
N LEU A 496 10.21 20.54 32.92
CA LEU A 496 11.34 19.64 33.20
C LEU A 496 10.91 18.16 33.09
N GLU A 497 9.93 17.74 33.90
CA GLU A 497 9.37 16.37 34.02
C GLU A 497 8.88 15.74 32.69
N ARG A 498 8.86 16.52 31.59
CA ARG A 498 8.38 16.15 30.26
C ARG A 498 9.49 16.10 29.21
N LEU A 499 10.69 16.55 29.54
CA LEU A 499 11.81 16.75 28.61
C LEU A 499 13.12 16.15 29.14
N ASP A 500 13.40 16.36 30.43
CA ASP A 500 14.31 15.52 31.23
C ASP A 500 13.89 14.05 31.02
N ARG A 501 14.80 13.23 30.52
CA ARG A 501 14.58 11.83 30.14
C ARG A 501 15.50 10.88 30.90
N ASN A 502 16.64 11.35 31.38
CA ASN A 502 17.55 10.58 32.21
C ASN A 502 17.19 10.67 33.72
N GLY A 503 16.42 11.68 34.13
CA GLY A 503 15.97 11.94 35.51
C GLY A 503 16.96 12.74 36.35
N ASP A 504 17.87 13.52 35.74
CA ASP A 504 18.92 14.26 36.44
C ASP A 504 18.52 15.66 36.97
N GLY A 505 17.36 16.18 36.53
CA GLY A 505 16.80 17.46 36.99
C GLY A 505 17.11 18.67 36.12
N VAL A 506 17.90 18.53 35.03
CA VAL A 506 18.09 19.56 34.00
C VAL A 506 17.55 19.07 32.63
N ILE A 507 17.63 19.90 31.59
CA ILE A 507 17.39 19.45 30.21
C ILE A 507 18.68 19.61 29.41
N SER A 508 19.35 18.50 29.13
CA SER A 508 20.56 18.53 28.30
C SER A 508 20.28 18.96 26.85
N ARG A 509 21.34 19.35 26.15
CA ARG A 509 21.29 19.74 24.73
C ARG A 509 20.61 18.68 23.82
N ASP A 510 20.77 17.39 24.13
CA ASP A 510 20.22 16.28 23.35
C ASP A 510 18.78 15.90 23.73
N GLU A 511 18.32 16.33 24.91
CA GLU A 511 16.92 16.22 25.33
C GLU A 511 16.05 17.35 24.79
N PHE A 512 16.64 18.54 24.58
CA PHE A 512 15.96 19.69 23.99
C PHE A 512 15.67 19.51 22.49
N ARG A 513 14.47 18.97 22.20
CA ARG A 513 13.89 18.78 20.85
C ARG A 513 13.54 20.07 20.08
N GLY A 514 14.09 21.23 20.47
CA GLY A 514 13.89 22.51 19.79
C GLY A 514 15.05 22.91 18.86
N PRO A 515 14.90 24.00 18.09
CA PRO A 515 15.96 24.48 17.19
C PRO A 515 17.26 24.81 17.95
N PRO A 516 18.46 24.50 17.43
CA PRO A 516 19.73 24.74 18.15
C PRO A 516 19.94 26.19 18.57
N ALA A 517 19.59 27.15 17.70
CA ALA A 517 19.68 28.58 17.96
C ALA A 517 18.62 29.14 18.94
N ALA A 518 17.77 28.27 19.51
CA ALA A 518 16.89 28.59 20.63
C ALA A 518 17.47 28.10 21.97
N PHE A 519 18.24 27.00 21.99
CA PHE A 519 18.82 26.44 23.21
C PHE A 519 19.79 27.43 23.89
N GLY A 520 20.82 27.89 23.15
CA GLY A 520 21.74 28.97 23.55
C GLY A 520 21.12 30.38 23.59
N ARG A 521 19.83 30.48 23.94
CA ARG A 521 19.11 31.70 24.35
C ARG A 521 18.33 31.48 25.65
N PHE A 522 18.37 30.27 26.20
CA PHE A 522 17.71 29.83 27.42
C PHE A 522 18.78 29.35 28.41
N ASP A 523 19.78 28.62 27.90
CA ASP A 523 21.12 28.42 28.47
C ASP A 523 21.78 29.81 28.56
N ALA A 524 21.87 30.31 29.79
CA ALA A 524 22.12 31.71 30.11
C ALA A 524 23.44 31.94 30.86
N ASP A 525 23.97 30.91 31.53
CA ASP A 525 25.35 30.92 32.06
C ASP A 525 26.36 30.24 31.12
N GLY A 526 25.91 29.39 30.20
CA GLY A 526 26.73 28.75 29.16
C GLY A 526 27.18 27.33 29.48
N ASP A 527 26.59 26.63 30.47
CA ASP A 527 27.02 25.27 30.87
C ASP A 527 26.65 24.16 29.86
N GLY A 528 25.69 24.41 28.97
CA GLY A 528 25.23 23.46 27.94
C GLY A 528 23.98 22.63 28.30
N SER A 529 23.35 22.92 29.44
CA SER A 529 22.11 22.35 29.95
C SER A 529 21.00 23.42 29.99
N LEU A 530 19.88 23.13 30.67
CA LEU A 530 18.86 24.12 31.06
C LEU A 530 18.32 23.78 32.45
N ASP A 531 18.43 24.71 33.40
CA ASP A 531 18.04 24.46 34.79
C ASP A 531 16.62 24.98 35.18
N ALA A 532 16.18 24.66 36.39
CA ALA A 532 14.86 25.02 36.90
C ALA A 532 14.65 26.54 37.14
N ASP A 533 15.73 27.30 37.33
CA ASP A 533 15.73 28.73 37.62
C ASP A 533 15.88 29.55 36.33
N GLU A 534 16.66 29.09 35.35
CA GLU A 534 16.69 29.61 33.97
C GLU A 534 15.32 29.49 33.29
N ILE A 535 14.69 28.31 33.37
CA ILE A 535 13.34 28.07 32.84
C ILE A 535 12.31 28.94 33.57
N ARG A 536 12.49 29.23 34.86
CA ARG A 536 11.65 30.18 35.61
C ARG A 536 11.85 31.61 35.12
N ALA A 537 13.09 32.07 34.99
CA ALA A 537 13.42 33.40 34.48
C ALA A 537 12.87 33.63 33.05
N LEU A 538 12.93 32.62 32.19
CA LEU A 538 12.33 32.63 30.86
C LEU A 538 10.81 32.88 30.92
N LEU A 539 10.10 32.18 31.80
CA LEU A 539 8.64 32.31 31.96
C LEU A 539 8.25 33.66 32.58
N GLU A 540 9.00 34.16 33.55
CA GLU A 540 8.77 35.48 34.16
C GLU A 540 9.05 36.62 33.18
N SER A 541 10.11 36.51 32.36
CA SER A 541 10.42 37.48 31.29
C SER A 541 9.34 37.57 30.19
N ARG A 542 8.45 36.57 30.09
CA ARG A 542 7.28 36.58 29.21
C ARG A 542 6.05 37.17 29.91
N ARG A 543 5.91 36.94 31.22
CA ARG A 543 4.81 37.46 32.05
C ARG A 543 4.85 38.99 32.13
N THR A 544 6.03 39.58 32.34
CA THR A 544 6.24 41.04 32.37
C THR A 544 6.07 41.74 31.01
N ARG A 545 6.02 40.99 29.90
CA ARG A 545 5.74 41.52 28.55
C ARG A 545 4.25 41.54 28.19
N GLY A 546 3.36 41.07 29.08
CA GLY A 546 1.92 40.96 28.83
C GLY A 546 1.07 42.15 29.28
N GLU A 547 1.57 43.02 30.17
CA GLU A 547 0.77 44.08 30.79
C GLU A 547 1.23 45.49 30.39
N ALA A 548 0.32 46.22 29.74
CA ALA A 548 0.35 47.68 29.65
C ALA A 548 -0.84 48.23 30.47
N PRO A 549 -0.66 49.28 31.28
CA PRO A 549 -1.65 49.68 32.29
C PRO A 549 -2.89 50.34 31.67
N GLN A 550 -4.08 50.00 32.17
CA GLN A 550 -5.31 50.70 31.85
C GLN A 550 -5.62 51.81 32.87
N GLY A 551 -6.03 52.97 32.37
CA GLY A 551 -6.55 54.08 33.19
C GLY A 551 -7.94 53.80 33.76
N PRO A 552 -8.40 54.58 34.76
CA PRO A 552 -9.55 54.23 35.59
C PRO A 552 -10.92 54.43 34.92
N VAL A 553 -11.88 53.61 35.33
CA VAL A 553 -13.30 53.67 34.94
C VAL A 553 -14.13 54.41 36.01
N SER A 554 -15.29 54.97 35.64
CA SER A 554 -16.30 55.49 36.59
C SER A 554 -17.73 55.26 36.08
N PRO A 555 -18.78 55.20 36.95
CA PRO A 555 -19.91 54.27 36.71
C PRO A 555 -21.35 54.83 36.78
N GLY A 556 -22.32 54.07 36.24
CA GLY A 556 -23.79 54.21 36.42
C GLY A 556 -24.56 54.37 35.10
N ARG A 557 -25.80 53.86 34.91
CA ARG A 557 -26.89 53.49 35.84
C ARG A 557 -27.81 52.35 35.30
N ARG A 558 -28.72 51.85 36.17
CA ARG A 558 -29.92 50.99 35.92
C ARG A 558 -31.04 51.77 35.18
N ALA A 559 -32.11 51.24 34.55
CA ALA A 559 -32.62 49.87 34.17
C ALA A 559 -33.62 50.07 32.97
N VAL A 560 -34.72 49.36 32.60
CA VAL A 560 -35.71 48.38 33.16
C VAL A 560 -36.37 47.55 31.99
N PRO A 561 -37.19 46.48 32.24
CA PRO A 561 -37.53 45.45 31.23
C PRO A 561 -39.02 45.32 30.81
N LEU A 562 -39.31 44.44 29.83
CA LEU A 562 -40.55 43.68 29.47
C LEU A 562 -40.24 42.84 28.19
N ARG A 563 -40.78 41.66 27.82
CA ARG A 563 -41.57 40.58 28.47
C ARG A 563 -41.50 39.32 27.55
N ALA A 564 -41.55 38.09 28.08
CA ALA A 564 -41.68 36.82 27.31
C ALA A 564 -43.17 36.41 27.13
N PRO A 565 -43.58 35.52 26.18
CA PRO A 565 -43.25 34.07 26.10
C PRO A 565 -43.08 33.55 24.64
N ALA A 566 -43.30 32.26 24.30
CA ALA A 566 -42.51 31.04 24.60
C ALA A 566 -43.08 29.80 23.84
N ALA A 567 -42.19 28.87 23.42
CA ALA A 567 -42.40 27.42 23.12
C ALA A 567 -43.29 26.90 21.94
N ALA A 568 -42.80 25.80 21.33
CA ALA A 568 -43.53 24.69 20.66
C ALA A 568 -44.33 24.97 19.35
N GLU A 569 -44.55 24.04 18.39
CA GLU A 569 -44.00 22.68 18.13
C GLU A 569 -44.11 22.30 16.62
N ASN A 570 -43.66 21.09 16.26
CA ASN A 570 -43.67 20.50 14.90
C ASN A 570 -45.02 19.85 14.53
N PRO A 571 -45.48 19.93 13.27
CA PRO A 571 -46.07 18.73 12.66
C PRO A 571 -45.77 18.53 11.16
N ALA A 572 -45.87 17.27 10.72
CA ALA A 572 -45.85 16.86 9.31
C ALA A 572 -47.18 16.20 8.86
N LYS A 573 -47.37 16.11 7.52
CA LYS A 573 -48.47 15.45 6.79
C LYS A 573 -49.88 16.08 6.87
N ARG A 574 -50.36 16.58 5.72
CA ARG A 574 -51.55 16.01 5.02
C ARG A 574 -51.72 16.54 3.59
N ARG A 575 -51.99 15.60 2.66
CA ARG A 575 -52.98 15.57 1.55
C ARG A 575 -53.13 16.76 0.58
N GLU A 576 -53.06 16.64 -0.76
CA GLU A 576 -53.64 15.67 -1.75
C GLU A 576 -54.96 16.18 -2.37
N THR A 577 -54.98 16.50 -3.68
CA THR A 577 -56.05 16.28 -4.72
C THR A 577 -55.83 17.12 -6.01
N ALA A 578 -56.56 16.76 -7.09
CA ALA A 578 -56.59 17.32 -8.47
C ALA A 578 -55.32 17.11 -9.33
N GLU A 579 -55.30 16.35 -10.45
CA GLU A 579 -56.17 16.20 -11.66
C GLU A 579 -55.92 17.28 -12.75
N ALA A 580 -55.96 17.00 -14.07
CA ALA A 580 -55.91 15.73 -14.83
C ALA A 580 -55.67 16.01 -16.34
N SER A 581 -55.62 14.95 -17.16
CA SER A 581 -55.46 14.93 -18.64
C SER A 581 -54.06 15.26 -19.19
N ASN A 582 -53.64 14.78 -20.37
CA ASN A 582 -54.38 14.04 -21.41
C ASN A 582 -53.53 12.90 -22.04
N ALA A 583 -54.15 11.99 -22.81
CA ALA A 583 -53.52 10.74 -23.27
C ALA A 583 -53.91 10.32 -24.73
N ALA A 584 -53.50 9.10 -25.11
CA ALA A 584 -53.59 8.42 -26.42
C ALA A 584 -52.47 8.79 -27.43
N SER A 585 -51.99 7.89 -28.30
CA SER A 585 -52.39 6.50 -28.63
C SER A 585 -51.14 5.56 -28.65
N VAL A 586 -51.20 4.22 -28.71
CA VAL A 586 -51.65 3.34 -29.82
C VAL A 586 -52.02 1.93 -29.30
N ALA A 587 -52.79 1.16 -30.10
CA ALA A 587 -53.34 -0.19 -29.85
C ALA A 587 -52.48 -1.32 -30.52
N LYS A 588 -52.65 -2.65 -30.35
CA LYS A 588 -53.23 -3.55 -29.32
C LYS A 588 -53.20 -5.03 -29.83
N THR A 589 -52.14 -5.81 -29.54
CA THR A 589 -52.12 -7.32 -29.49
C THR A 589 -52.48 -8.11 -30.79
N PRO A 590 -52.39 -9.47 -30.89
CA PRO A 590 -51.98 -10.49 -29.90
C PRO A 590 -51.00 -11.60 -30.38
N SER A 591 -50.68 -12.52 -29.44
CA SER A 591 -50.29 -13.95 -29.60
C SER A 591 -48.94 -14.34 -30.21
N GLY A 592 -48.27 -15.31 -29.57
CA GLY A 592 -47.03 -15.94 -30.05
C GLY A 592 -46.17 -16.56 -28.93
N GLU A 593 -46.63 -17.69 -28.39
CA GLU A 593 -45.94 -18.77 -27.60
C GLU A 593 -44.73 -18.47 -26.66
N THR A 594 -44.65 -19.23 -25.56
CA THR A 594 -43.49 -19.20 -24.64
C THR A 594 -43.18 -20.61 -24.13
N PRO A 595 -41.97 -21.17 -24.34
CA PRO A 595 -41.59 -22.46 -23.80
C PRO A 595 -41.10 -22.33 -22.35
N ALA A 596 -41.70 -23.08 -21.43
CA ALA A 596 -41.21 -23.23 -20.06
C ALA A 596 -40.14 -24.34 -19.98
N PRO A 597 -39.11 -24.22 -19.11
CA PRO A 597 -38.19 -25.32 -18.83
C PRO A 597 -38.91 -26.46 -18.09
N ARG A 598 -38.43 -27.70 -18.27
CA ARG A 598 -39.06 -28.91 -17.73
C ARG A 598 -38.80 -29.07 -16.23
N THR A 599 -39.81 -29.55 -15.51
CA THR A 599 -39.64 -30.20 -14.20
C THR A 599 -39.15 -31.63 -14.36
N GLU A 600 -38.05 -31.99 -13.70
CA GLU A 600 -37.79 -33.37 -13.30
C GLU A 600 -37.84 -33.47 -11.77
N ALA A 601 -38.07 -34.69 -11.27
CA ALA A 601 -38.42 -34.94 -9.87
C ALA A 601 -37.52 -36.01 -9.24
N THR A 602 -37.68 -36.19 -7.93
CA THR A 602 -37.14 -37.29 -7.11
C THR A 602 -35.62 -37.47 -7.11
N PHE A 603 -34.98 -37.00 -6.03
CA PHE A 603 -34.29 -37.91 -5.11
C PHE A 603 -34.41 -37.39 -3.67
N ALA A 604 -35.11 -38.13 -2.82
CA ALA A 604 -35.40 -37.71 -1.44
C ALA A 604 -35.62 -38.91 -0.50
N SER A 605 -34.54 -39.64 -0.19
CA SER A 605 -34.57 -40.68 0.86
C SER A 605 -33.17 -40.98 1.42
N LEU A 606 -32.73 -40.22 2.42
CA LEU A 606 -32.28 -40.73 3.73
C LEU A 606 -31.93 -39.55 4.64
N ALA A 607 -32.70 -39.35 5.70
CA ALA A 607 -32.39 -38.44 6.79
C ALA A 607 -33.15 -38.92 8.05
N ARG A 608 -32.56 -38.68 9.23
CA ARG A 608 -32.78 -39.43 10.49
C ARG A 608 -32.09 -40.82 10.43
N GLU A 609 -31.46 -41.32 11.49
CA GLU A 609 -31.38 -40.83 12.88
C GLU A 609 -29.91 -40.59 13.31
N ILE A 610 -29.69 -39.59 14.17
CA ILE A 610 -28.56 -39.58 15.10
C ILE A 610 -29.15 -39.31 16.49
N ASP A 611 -28.98 -40.27 17.39
CA ASP A 611 -29.42 -40.15 18.78
C ASP A 611 -28.48 -39.21 19.55
N ALA A 612 -29.07 -38.30 20.33
CA ALA A 612 -28.37 -37.23 21.04
C ALA A 612 -28.21 -37.51 22.55
N THR A 613 -28.07 -38.78 22.96
CA THR A 613 -27.89 -39.16 24.38
C THR A 613 -26.61 -39.95 24.67
N ALA A 614 -25.44 -39.34 24.49
CA ALA A 614 -24.14 -39.86 24.98
C ALA A 614 -23.32 -38.76 25.68
N PRO A 615 -22.64 -39.06 26.81
CA PRO A 615 -21.86 -38.06 27.55
C PRO A 615 -20.53 -37.72 26.86
N LEU A 616 -20.15 -36.44 26.90
CA LEU A 616 -18.92 -35.92 26.31
C LEU A 616 -17.65 -36.60 26.86
N PRO A 617 -16.73 -37.09 26.01
CA PRO A 617 -15.42 -37.54 26.46
C PRO A 617 -14.56 -36.37 26.94
N LYS A 618 -13.64 -36.66 27.87
CA LYS A 618 -12.66 -35.68 28.38
C LYS A 618 -11.51 -35.48 27.37
N LYS A 619 -10.74 -34.38 27.56
CA LYS A 619 -9.62 -33.91 26.72
C LYS A 619 -8.86 -35.01 25.93
N PRO A 620 -8.53 -34.79 24.64
CA PRO A 620 -7.66 -35.68 23.88
C PRO A 620 -6.22 -35.69 24.44
N SER A 621 -5.51 -36.79 24.19
CA SER A 621 -4.08 -36.98 24.48
C SER A 621 -3.23 -36.61 23.25
N PRO A 622 -1.94 -36.23 23.40
CA PRO A 622 -1.14 -35.75 22.27
C PRO A 622 -0.88 -36.77 21.14
N ASP A 623 -0.92 -38.07 21.45
CA ASP A 623 -0.32 -39.12 20.62
C ASP A 623 -1.26 -39.74 19.56
N THR A 624 -2.12 -38.95 18.92
CA THR A 624 -3.04 -39.43 17.86
C THR A 624 -2.73 -38.76 16.51
N PRO A 625 -2.09 -39.45 15.55
CA PRO A 625 -1.88 -38.90 14.21
C PRO A 625 -3.19 -38.80 13.42
N PRO A 626 -3.34 -37.83 12.50
CA PRO A 626 -4.55 -37.66 11.71
C PRO A 626 -4.73 -38.80 10.68
N ASN A 627 -5.98 -39.23 10.47
CA ASN A 627 -6.32 -40.22 9.47
C ASN A 627 -6.33 -39.59 8.06
N PHE A 628 -5.33 -39.92 7.24
CA PHE A 628 -5.33 -39.56 5.81
C PHE A 628 -6.15 -40.56 4.99
N VAL A 629 -7.09 -40.04 4.19
CA VAL A 629 -7.83 -40.83 3.20
C VAL A 629 -7.15 -40.68 1.84
N PHE A 630 -6.58 -41.76 1.33
CA PHE A 630 -6.06 -41.81 -0.04
C PHE A 630 -7.21 -42.08 -1.01
N VAL A 631 -7.40 -41.19 -1.98
CA VAL A 631 -8.23 -41.46 -3.17
C VAL A 631 -7.27 -41.73 -4.33
N LEU A 632 -7.24 -42.98 -4.79
CA LEU A 632 -6.59 -43.33 -6.05
C LEU A 632 -7.60 -43.08 -7.17
N ILE A 633 -7.17 -42.30 -8.18
CA ILE A 633 -7.91 -42.13 -9.43
C ILE A 633 -7.06 -42.75 -10.53
N ASP A 634 -7.35 -44.01 -10.85
CA ASP A 634 -6.99 -44.58 -12.15
C ASP A 634 -8.03 -44.08 -13.17
N ASP A 635 -7.58 -43.43 -14.25
CA ASP A 635 -7.63 -44.06 -15.58
C ASP A 635 -6.96 -43.20 -16.66
N LEU A 636 -6.26 -43.88 -17.58
CA LEU A 636 -5.85 -43.35 -18.89
C LEU A 636 -6.53 -44.22 -19.95
N GLY A 637 -7.36 -43.63 -20.81
CA GLY A 637 -8.15 -44.41 -21.76
C GLY A 637 -8.67 -43.63 -22.97
N TRP A 638 -7.80 -43.50 -23.98
CA TRP A 638 -8.02 -42.92 -25.33
C TRP A 638 -8.01 -41.40 -25.44
#